data_AF-A0A954V6D1-F1
#
_entry.id   AF-A0A954V6D1-F1
#
_cell.length_a   1.000
_cell.length_b   1.000
_cell.length_c   1.000
_cell.angle_alpha   90.00
_cell.angle_beta   90.00
_cell.angle_gamma   90.00
#
_symmetry.space_group_name_H-M   'P 1'
#
loop_
_entity.id
_entity.type
_entity.pdbx_description
1 polymer ?
#
loop_
_entity_poly.entity_id
_entity_poly.type
_entity_poly.pdbx_seq_one_letter_code
_entity_poly.pdbx_strand_id
1 'polypeptide(L)'
;MNWRLSRTAIRLRAIALQPLYRRFWPTELVRCRGLWIHWGTIVALLHGGTYAIGADLHVTNNTELRRALQDAVSGDAILLAPGTYGGGLFRSDLSNVLIASEDPGNRAVIQGGTNALQLSDATNVTISDLILEGQTGNGLNIDDGGSFASPSTNVTIRNVLVRQIAGNGNLDGIKLSGVTGFLIENVEVRNWGDGGSAVDMVGSHHGLIQNSLFVHDALSNFGSGVRPKGGSKDVVIRANRFELPNGAGRAVQAGGSTDPQFFRFIDGDNNYEANQVVAEGNVVIGASSAFSFVNIDGGLVHHNFAYRPFEWTIRILNENQDSPTVQTQNGQFRNNVVYVKDTATEYKQAVNIGSQTMAETFQFESNQWFNAGSPTRSEPSLPSAEIDGVYGVAPEFTPDDAIAWPFAWGYWVVNATSSARLVAIDQLAVARQIAPHAGAAFEPLSPHPWRGGWSTEGIVGDSISLPPFSQAYLLSGPAPCDLDGNGACSVADLNRLLAQGDLLDGVDSGIPAFDLDDDGLIDNADVQQWLTWAGYENGFDRPLVVGDANLDGEANVDDFASWNLHKYQSFNIWENGDFNGDGQVDSRDLNLWNHHRFDNAIININVNANANGATSMDTVPEPTSAILLSLAFAAVSFGRVTLSCLTRNRTVARRPDRRWFGRC
;
A
#
# COMPACT_ATOMS: atom_id res chain seq x y z
N MET A 1 54.58 -16.94 12.10
CA MET A 1 55.68 -16.00 11.76
C MET A 1 55.37 -14.66 12.39
N ASN A 2 56.13 -14.29 13.41
CA ASN A 2 56.13 -12.97 14.05
C ASN A 2 56.63 -11.90 13.09
N TRP A 3 56.03 -10.71 13.04
CA TRP A 3 56.78 -9.44 12.97
C TRP A 3 56.03 -8.34 13.72
N ARG A 4 56.79 -7.64 14.56
CA ARG A 4 56.41 -6.59 15.52
C ARG A 4 57.32 -5.39 15.22
N LEU A 5 56.87 -4.18 15.62
CA LEU A 5 57.61 -2.90 15.73
C LEU A 5 57.70 -2.09 14.40
N SER A 6 57.60 -0.76 14.37
CA SER A 6 57.91 0.26 15.39
C SER A 6 57.11 1.56 15.23
N ARG A 7 56.86 2.24 16.36
CA ARG A 7 56.45 3.65 16.47
C ARG A 7 57.63 4.59 16.15
N THR A 8 57.38 5.74 15.53
CA THR A 8 58.21 6.94 15.73
C THR A 8 57.34 8.19 15.60
N ALA A 9 57.37 9.02 16.65
CA ALA A 9 56.71 10.32 16.74
C ALA A 9 57.69 11.43 16.30
N ILE A 10 57.20 12.46 15.62
CA ILE A 10 57.91 13.73 15.44
C ILE A 10 56.97 14.87 15.86
N ARG A 11 57.37 15.56 16.93
CA ARG A 11 56.87 16.88 17.33
C ARG A 11 57.59 17.95 16.51
N LEU A 12 56.87 18.94 15.99
CA LEU A 12 57.45 20.22 15.60
C LEU A 12 56.57 21.38 16.10
N ARG A 13 57.26 22.40 16.62
CA ARG A 13 56.76 23.53 17.39
C ARG A 13 56.18 24.64 16.51
N ALA A 14 55.30 25.41 17.14
CA ALA A 14 54.75 26.69 16.71
C ALA A 14 55.80 27.75 16.34
N ILE A 15 55.47 28.57 15.34
CA ILE A 15 56.04 29.92 15.13
C ILE A 15 54.87 30.84 14.77
N ALA A 16 54.68 31.87 15.60
CA ALA A 16 53.74 32.97 15.42
C ALA A 16 54.43 34.14 14.73
N LEU A 17 53.75 34.80 13.78
CA LEU A 17 54.11 36.14 13.27
C LEU A 17 52.83 36.89 12.86
N GLN A 18 52.48 37.93 13.63
CA GLN A 18 51.65 39.05 13.18
C GLN A 18 52.54 40.12 12.54
N PRO A 19 51.98 41.01 11.71
CA PRO A 19 52.10 42.43 12.03
C PRO A 19 50.85 43.29 11.75
N LEU A 20 50.49 44.06 12.78
CA LEU A 20 50.15 45.49 12.78
C LEU A 20 50.03 46.23 11.42
N TYR A 21 48.87 46.86 11.19
CA TYR A 21 48.81 48.23 10.66
C TYR A 21 47.63 49.01 11.27
N ARG A 22 47.93 50.21 11.79
CA ARG A 22 47.02 51.24 12.30
C ARG A 22 47.05 52.44 11.34
N ARG A 23 46.05 53.35 11.53
CA ARG A 23 45.96 54.78 11.12
C ARG A 23 45.46 54.99 9.66
N PHE A 24 44.50 55.88 9.33
CA PHE A 24 44.13 57.22 9.82
C PHE A 24 42.64 57.55 9.53
N TRP A 25 42.03 58.42 10.35
CA TRP A 25 40.84 59.24 10.02
C TRP A 25 41.30 60.64 9.54
N PRO A 26 40.48 61.36 8.74
CA PRO A 26 39.88 62.57 9.29
C PRO A 26 38.41 62.85 8.87
N THR A 27 37.82 63.76 9.64
CA THR A 27 36.45 64.29 9.75
C THR A 27 36.06 65.35 8.71
N GLU A 28 34.76 65.43 8.36
CA GLU A 28 33.84 66.60 8.38
C GLU A 28 32.64 66.38 7.42
N LEU A 29 31.40 66.25 7.91
CA LEU A 29 30.38 67.28 8.22
C LEU A 29 29.63 67.87 7.00
N VAL A 30 28.51 67.24 6.61
CA VAL A 30 27.32 67.97 6.12
C VAL A 30 26.06 67.27 6.63
N ARG A 31 25.24 68.02 7.38
CA ARG A 31 23.92 67.62 7.88
C ARG A 31 22.87 67.82 6.78
N CYS A 32 22.13 66.77 6.45
CA CYS A 32 20.77 66.89 5.90
C CYS A 32 19.82 66.02 6.72
N ARG A 33 18.78 66.64 7.26
CA ARG A 33 17.73 66.01 8.06
C ARG A 33 16.83 65.17 7.17
N GLY A 34 16.69 63.89 7.48
CA GLY A 34 15.69 62.99 6.91
C GLY A 34 15.45 61.83 7.87
N LEU A 35 14.18 61.54 8.15
CA LEU A 35 13.68 60.51 9.05
C LEU A 35 14.42 59.16 8.88
N TRP A 36 15.05 58.67 9.94
CA TRP A 36 15.52 57.29 10.06
C TRP A 36 14.39 56.44 10.66
N ILE A 37 13.74 55.63 9.82
CA ILE A 37 12.98 54.47 10.26
C ILE A 37 13.96 53.29 10.28
N HIS A 38 14.00 52.57 11.39
CA HIS A 38 14.88 51.44 11.68
C HIS A 38 14.97 50.43 10.53
N TRP A 39 16.14 50.36 9.88
CA TRP A 39 16.61 49.18 9.17
C TRP A 39 17.79 48.63 9.97
N GLY A 40 17.60 47.48 10.61
CA GLY A 40 18.69 46.85 11.36
C GLY A 40 18.26 45.84 12.41
N THR A 41 17.53 44.80 12.01
CA THR A 41 17.65 43.42 12.51
C THR A 41 16.68 42.54 11.71
N ILE A 42 17.11 42.10 10.53
CA ILE A 42 16.74 40.77 10.05
C ILE A 42 18.07 40.04 9.97
N VAL A 43 18.47 39.47 11.11
CA VAL A 43 19.40 38.34 11.08
C VAL A 43 18.65 37.26 10.32
N ALA A 44 19.21 36.90 9.17
CA ALA A 44 18.75 35.78 8.39
C ALA A 44 18.73 34.52 9.27
N LEU A 45 17.56 34.14 9.76
CA LEU A 45 17.25 32.75 10.09
C LEU A 45 17.06 32.03 8.75
N LEU A 46 18.18 31.82 8.05
CA LEU A 46 18.30 30.73 7.11
C LEU A 46 18.17 29.47 7.97
N HIS A 47 16.95 28.97 8.14
CA HIS A 47 16.75 27.57 8.46
C HIS A 47 17.23 26.82 7.21
N GLY A 48 18.53 26.55 7.16
CA GLY A 48 19.02 25.38 6.46
C GLY A 48 18.31 24.22 7.12
N GLY A 49 17.20 23.79 6.52
CA GLY A 49 16.61 22.50 6.83
C GLY A 49 17.64 21.46 6.45
N THR A 50 18.52 21.12 7.39
CA THR A 50 19.15 19.81 7.38
C THR A 50 17.97 18.85 7.47
N TYR A 51 17.69 18.12 6.39
CA TYR A 51 16.98 16.86 6.50
C TYR A 51 17.80 16.05 7.52
N ALA A 52 17.31 15.99 8.76
CA ALA A 52 17.93 15.15 9.76
C ALA A 52 17.69 13.73 9.27
N ILE A 53 18.77 13.06 8.87
CA ILE A 53 18.74 11.61 8.73
C ILE A 53 18.35 11.09 10.11
N GLY A 54 17.27 10.30 10.18
CA GLY A 54 16.80 9.74 11.43
C GLY A 54 17.90 8.91 12.10
N ALA A 55 17.87 8.87 13.42
CA ALA A 55 18.89 8.20 14.21
C ALA A 55 18.55 6.72 14.41
N ASP A 56 19.57 5.87 14.35
CA ASP A 56 19.50 4.49 14.86
C ASP A 56 19.62 4.54 16.39
N LEU A 57 18.49 4.37 17.06
CA LEU A 57 18.35 4.32 18.52
C LEU A 57 18.50 2.87 18.99
N HIS A 58 19.75 2.44 19.14
CA HIS A 58 20.10 1.12 19.68
C HIS A 58 19.76 1.01 21.17
N VAL A 59 18.98 0.00 21.55
CA VAL A 59 18.55 -0.23 22.94
C VAL A 59 18.88 -1.65 23.37
N THR A 60 19.31 -1.79 24.63
CA THR A 60 19.75 -3.08 25.20
C THR A 60 18.96 -3.47 26.46
N ASN A 61 18.10 -2.58 26.95
CA ASN A 61 17.28 -2.81 28.13
C ASN A 61 16.00 -1.96 28.13
N ASN A 62 15.11 -2.26 29.09
CA ASN A 62 13.81 -1.59 29.22
C ASN A 62 13.85 -0.09 29.42
N THR A 63 14.85 0.41 30.14
CA THR A 63 14.95 1.85 30.40
C THR A 63 15.29 2.60 29.12
N GLU A 64 16.21 2.03 28.33
CA GLU A 64 16.57 2.55 27.01
C GLU A 64 15.41 2.46 26.03
N LEU A 65 14.71 1.31 25.94
CA LEU A 65 13.55 1.15 25.06
C LEU A 65 12.45 2.17 25.36
N ARG A 66 12.11 2.36 26.64
CA ARG A 66 11.09 3.36 27.04
C ARG A 66 11.51 4.78 26.69
N ARG A 67 12.80 5.11 26.87
CA ARG A 67 13.33 6.43 26.50
C ARG A 67 13.33 6.62 24.99
N ALA A 68 13.82 5.64 24.23
CA ALA A 68 13.84 5.68 22.76
C ALA A 68 12.44 5.88 22.20
N LEU A 69 11.44 5.11 22.68
CA LEU A 69 10.05 5.27 22.25
C LEU A 69 9.45 6.65 22.62
N GLN A 70 9.86 7.21 23.77
CA GLN A 70 9.41 8.53 24.19
C GLN A 70 10.05 9.67 23.37
N ASP A 71 11.32 9.52 23.02
CA ASP A 71 12.13 10.57 22.40
C ASP A 71 12.17 10.47 20.87
N ALA A 72 11.74 9.34 20.29
CA ALA A 72 11.76 9.09 18.86
C ALA A 72 11.03 10.19 18.07
N VAL A 73 11.69 10.64 17.01
CA VAL A 73 11.20 11.61 16.04
C VAL A 73 11.12 10.98 14.65
N SER A 74 10.57 11.75 13.72
CA SER A 74 10.40 11.31 12.35
C SER A 74 11.71 10.92 11.68
N GLY A 75 11.74 9.70 11.12
CA GLY A 75 12.90 9.08 10.47
C GLY A 75 13.68 8.11 11.36
N ASP A 76 13.50 8.12 12.68
CA ASP A 76 14.28 7.30 13.60
C ASP A 76 13.99 5.79 13.44
N ALA A 77 15.00 4.97 13.76
CA ALA A 77 14.88 3.53 13.91
C ALA A 77 15.20 3.11 15.34
N ILE A 78 14.23 2.55 16.07
CA ILE A 78 14.45 1.96 17.39
C ILE A 78 14.84 0.50 17.19
N LEU A 79 16.11 0.19 17.45
CA LEU A 79 16.69 -1.13 17.21
C LEU A 79 16.96 -1.83 18.54
N LEU A 80 16.26 -2.94 18.78
CA LEU A 80 16.34 -3.71 20.03
C LEU A 80 17.42 -4.79 19.89
N ALA A 81 18.48 -4.71 20.69
CA ALA A 81 19.44 -5.80 20.81
C ALA A 81 18.75 -7.08 21.32
N PRO A 82 19.22 -8.28 20.93
CA PRO A 82 18.64 -9.53 21.39
C PRO A 82 18.53 -9.60 22.92
N GLY A 83 17.33 -9.85 23.42
CA GLY A 83 17.05 -9.84 24.84
C GLY A 83 15.56 -9.77 25.15
N THR A 84 15.23 -9.73 26.43
CA THR A 84 13.85 -9.63 26.91
C THR A 84 13.57 -8.24 27.48
N TYR A 85 12.53 -7.63 26.96
CA TYR A 85 12.02 -6.32 27.31
C TYR A 85 10.64 -6.47 27.92
N GLY A 86 10.25 -5.59 28.85
CA GLY A 86 8.95 -5.58 29.48
C GLY A 86 7.96 -4.80 28.61
N GLY A 87 6.80 -5.39 28.36
CA GLY A 87 5.70 -4.73 27.66
C GLY A 87 5.01 -3.65 28.48
N GLY A 88 3.76 -3.33 28.12
CA GLY A 88 3.04 -2.16 28.61
C GLY A 88 3.68 -0.87 28.09
N LEU A 89 4.09 -0.89 26.82
CA LEU A 89 4.61 0.26 26.11
C LEU A 89 3.46 1.00 25.44
N PHE A 90 3.51 2.33 25.47
CA PHE A 90 2.48 3.18 24.88
C PHE A 90 3.14 4.40 24.24
N ARG A 91 2.68 4.77 23.04
CA ARG A 91 3.05 6.03 22.40
C ARG A 91 1.92 6.54 21.50
N SER A 92 1.58 7.82 21.63
CA SER A 92 0.74 8.52 20.64
C SER A 92 1.61 9.26 19.61
N ASP A 93 1.03 9.57 18.46
CA ASP A 93 1.56 10.50 17.46
C ASP A 93 2.96 10.09 16.92
N LEU A 94 3.24 8.79 16.87
CA LEU A 94 4.50 8.28 16.34
C LEU A 94 4.45 8.31 14.81
N SER A 95 5.42 8.96 14.16
CA SER A 95 5.37 9.20 12.72
C SER A 95 6.69 8.90 12.01
N ASN A 96 6.66 8.10 10.92
CA ASN A 96 7.83 7.70 10.13
C ASN A 96 8.93 7.02 10.97
N VAL A 97 8.58 6.03 11.79
CA VAL A 97 9.52 5.35 12.69
C VAL A 97 9.54 3.85 12.45
N LEU A 98 10.74 3.25 12.47
CA LEU A 98 10.95 1.82 12.52
C LEU A 98 11.14 1.35 13.96
N ILE A 99 10.48 0.26 14.37
CA ILE A 99 10.74 -0.44 15.62
C ILE A 99 11.06 -1.90 15.27
N ALA A 100 12.31 -2.31 15.46
CA ALA A 100 12.76 -3.63 15.01
C ALA A 100 13.78 -4.29 15.96
N SER A 101 13.96 -5.59 15.82
CA SER A 101 15.15 -6.25 16.38
C SER A 101 16.40 -5.86 15.59
N GLU A 102 17.54 -5.71 16.27
CA GLU A 102 18.85 -5.56 15.61
C GLU A 102 19.26 -6.82 14.82
N ASP A 103 18.87 -8.01 15.30
CA ASP A 103 19.18 -9.30 14.69
C ASP A 103 17.88 -10.09 14.43
N PRO A 104 17.40 -10.17 13.18
CA PRO A 104 16.22 -10.96 12.81
C PRO A 104 16.38 -12.47 13.07
N GLY A 105 17.61 -12.99 13.10
CA GLY A 105 17.91 -14.38 13.45
C GLY A 105 17.84 -14.67 14.95
N ASN A 106 17.89 -13.61 15.78
CA ASN A 106 17.83 -13.67 17.24
C ASN A 106 16.96 -12.53 17.80
N ARG A 107 15.67 -12.57 17.42
CA ARG A 107 14.69 -11.52 17.70
C ARG A 107 14.58 -11.16 19.19
N ALA A 108 14.49 -9.86 19.47
CA ALA A 108 14.14 -9.35 20.79
C ALA A 108 12.69 -9.74 21.17
N VAL A 109 12.48 -9.99 22.47
CA VAL A 109 11.20 -10.41 23.03
C VAL A 109 10.62 -9.28 23.89
N ILE A 110 9.42 -8.81 23.59
CA ILE A 110 8.64 -7.92 24.46
C ILE A 110 7.63 -8.78 25.25
N GLN A 111 7.89 -8.92 26.54
CA GLN A 111 7.21 -9.85 27.43
C GLN A 111 6.33 -9.15 28.47
N GLY A 112 5.13 -9.67 28.68
CA GLY A 112 4.19 -9.20 29.70
C GLY A 112 3.57 -7.83 29.37
N GLY A 113 2.97 -7.21 30.39
CA GLY A 113 2.17 -5.99 30.24
C GLY A 113 0.73 -6.27 29.80
N THR A 114 -0.13 -5.23 29.83
CA THR A 114 -1.48 -5.34 29.27
C THR A 114 -1.38 -5.54 27.76
N ASN A 115 -0.81 -4.59 27.04
CA ASN A 115 -0.38 -4.80 25.66
C ASN A 115 1.15 -4.88 25.61
N ALA A 116 1.76 -5.51 24.60
CA ALA A 116 3.20 -5.43 24.43
C ALA A 116 3.58 -3.98 24.07
N LEU A 117 2.91 -3.48 23.03
CA LEU A 117 2.98 -2.12 22.54
C LEU A 117 1.58 -1.64 22.17
N GLN A 118 1.26 -0.40 22.52
CA GLN A 118 0.11 0.33 22.02
C GLN A 118 0.56 1.60 21.32
N LEU A 119 0.15 1.78 20.05
CA LEU A 119 0.38 2.99 19.29
C LEU A 119 -0.96 3.67 18.97
N SER A 120 -1.11 4.94 19.30
CA SER A 120 -2.29 5.74 18.96
C SER A 120 -1.91 6.83 17.96
N ASP A 121 -2.78 7.12 16.99
CA ASP A 121 -2.56 8.16 15.97
C ASP A 121 -1.20 8.02 15.26
N ALA A 122 -0.77 6.78 14.98
CA ALA A 122 0.51 6.47 14.36
C ALA A 122 0.46 6.65 12.85
N THR A 123 1.52 7.20 12.24
CA THR A 123 1.58 7.43 10.79
C THR A 123 2.88 6.88 10.21
N ASN A 124 2.82 6.03 9.19
CA ASN A 124 4.02 5.46 8.54
C ASN A 124 4.97 4.77 9.53
N VAL A 125 4.43 3.91 10.41
CA VAL A 125 5.23 3.17 11.39
C VAL A 125 5.41 1.73 10.93
N THR A 126 6.64 1.24 11.01
CA THR A 126 6.98 -0.17 10.76
C THR A 126 7.38 -0.86 12.06
N ILE A 127 6.78 -2.00 12.35
CA ILE A 127 7.16 -2.90 13.45
C ILE A 127 7.65 -4.19 12.81
N SER A 128 8.91 -4.55 13.02
CA SER A 128 9.47 -5.76 12.39
C SER A 128 10.32 -6.65 13.26
N ASP A 129 10.34 -7.95 12.94
CA ASP A 129 11.31 -8.91 13.48
C ASP A 129 11.27 -9.02 15.01
N LEU A 130 10.11 -8.91 15.65
CA LEU A 130 9.94 -8.98 17.11
C LEU A 130 9.15 -10.22 17.55
N ILE A 131 9.33 -10.61 18.81
CA ILE A 131 8.46 -11.56 19.51
C ILE A 131 7.68 -10.81 20.59
N LEU A 132 6.36 -10.92 20.59
CA LEU A 132 5.46 -10.40 21.62
C LEU A 132 4.87 -11.58 22.40
N GLU A 133 5.09 -11.62 23.72
CA GLU A 133 4.73 -12.79 24.52
C GLU A 133 4.13 -12.46 25.89
N GLY A 134 3.10 -13.20 26.31
CA GLY A 134 2.65 -13.19 27.71
C GLY A 134 1.83 -11.97 28.10
N GLN A 135 1.24 -11.24 27.15
CA GLN A 135 0.38 -10.09 27.41
C GLN A 135 -0.91 -10.51 28.13
N THR A 136 -1.42 -9.67 29.04
CA THR A 136 -2.70 -9.90 29.74
C THR A 136 -3.90 -9.23 29.07
N GLY A 137 -3.63 -8.39 28.07
CA GLY A 137 -4.55 -7.77 27.12
C GLY A 137 -4.22 -8.25 25.70
N ASN A 138 -4.11 -7.32 24.74
CA ASN A 138 -3.77 -7.65 23.36
C ASN A 138 -2.26 -7.83 23.16
N GLY A 139 -1.82 -8.61 22.17
CA GLY A 139 -0.38 -8.67 21.85
C GLY A 139 0.15 -7.32 21.39
N LEU A 140 -0.44 -6.80 20.31
CA LEU A 140 -0.17 -5.47 19.74
C LEU A 140 -1.50 -4.72 19.57
N ASN A 141 -1.50 -3.42 19.88
CA ASN A 141 -2.68 -2.57 19.70
C ASN A 141 -2.32 -1.30 18.93
N ILE A 142 -3.00 -1.01 17.83
CA ILE A 142 -2.82 0.22 17.06
C ILE A 142 -4.20 0.86 16.84
N ASP A 143 -4.34 2.13 17.23
CA ASP A 143 -5.63 2.81 17.23
C ASP A 143 -5.57 4.28 16.80
N ASP A 144 -6.73 4.88 16.57
CA ASP A 144 -6.96 6.29 16.21
C ASP A 144 -7.14 7.22 17.41
N GLY A 145 -6.60 6.85 18.58
CA GLY A 145 -6.76 7.64 19.80
C GLY A 145 -8.22 7.76 20.30
N GLY A 146 -9.15 6.99 19.73
CA GLY A 146 -10.58 7.06 20.00
C GLY A 146 -11.35 8.05 19.10
N SER A 147 -10.71 8.62 18.09
CA SER A 147 -11.31 9.55 17.14
C SER A 147 -10.85 9.28 15.71
N PHE A 148 -11.79 8.85 14.86
CA PHE A 148 -11.47 8.58 13.46
C PHE A 148 -11.26 9.84 12.60
N ALA A 149 -11.28 11.04 13.20
CA ALA A 149 -10.79 12.25 12.54
C ALA A 149 -9.26 12.24 12.35
N SER A 150 -8.53 11.43 13.13
CA SER A 150 -7.09 11.21 13.05
C SER A 150 -6.80 9.71 12.98
N PRO A 151 -7.14 9.03 11.86
CA PRO A 151 -6.83 7.61 11.77
C PRO A 151 -5.33 7.38 11.91
N SER A 152 -4.95 6.25 12.51
CA SER A 152 -3.60 5.73 12.30
C SER A 152 -3.45 5.36 10.82
N THR A 153 -2.32 5.71 10.18
CA THR A 153 -2.13 5.52 8.74
C THR A 153 -0.81 4.85 8.37
N ASN A 154 -0.81 4.08 7.27
CA ASN A 154 0.39 3.47 6.68
C ASN A 154 1.21 2.65 7.67
N VAL A 155 0.60 1.64 8.29
CA VAL A 155 1.25 0.80 9.30
C VAL A 155 1.74 -0.50 8.69
N THR A 156 3.00 -0.86 8.92
CA THR A 156 3.54 -2.17 8.51
C THR A 156 3.90 -3.01 9.74
N ILE A 157 3.41 -4.25 9.79
CA ILE A 157 3.79 -5.26 10.78
C ILE A 157 4.37 -6.44 10.01
N ARG A 158 5.67 -6.69 10.16
CA ARG A 158 6.38 -7.70 9.36
C ARG A 158 7.22 -8.64 10.22
N ASN A 159 7.21 -9.94 9.95
CA ASN A 159 8.07 -10.92 10.66
C ASN A 159 7.88 -10.92 12.19
N VAL A 160 6.68 -10.57 12.67
CA VAL A 160 6.35 -10.51 14.10
C VAL A 160 5.71 -11.82 14.54
N LEU A 161 6.18 -12.38 15.66
CA LEU A 161 5.53 -13.50 16.34
C LEU A 161 4.79 -12.98 17.59
N VAL A 162 3.48 -13.16 17.64
CA VAL A 162 2.67 -12.96 18.85
C VAL A 162 2.30 -14.31 19.42
N ARG A 163 2.61 -14.59 20.69
CA ARG A 163 2.26 -15.88 21.29
C ARG A 163 1.89 -15.79 22.76
N GLN A 164 1.08 -16.76 23.21
CA GLN A 164 0.81 -16.99 24.63
C GLN A 164 0.17 -15.76 25.29
N ILE A 165 -0.95 -15.28 24.76
CA ILE A 165 -1.75 -14.27 25.48
C ILE A 165 -2.21 -14.91 26.79
N ALA A 166 -1.82 -14.31 27.92
CA ALA A 166 -1.92 -14.89 29.25
C ALA A 166 -3.32 -14.76 29.88
N GLY A 167 -4.23 -14.03 29.24
CA GLY A 167 -5.61 -13.84 29.67
C GLY A 167 -6.61 -14.64 28.85
N ASN A 168 -7.84 -14.75 29.37
CA ASN A 168 -9.00 -15.29 28.64
C ASN A 168 -9.93 -14.14 28.21
N GLY A 169 -10.86 -14.42 27.31
CA GLY A 169 -11.85 -13.50 26.79
C GLY A 169 -11.44 -12.87 25.46
N ASN A 170 -12.01 -11.70 25.18
CA ASN A 170 -11.78 -10.95 23.94
C ASN A 170 -10.41 -10.23 23.97
N LEU A 171 -9.34 -11.03 23.88
CA LEU A 171 -7.96 -10.56 23.85
C LEU A 171 -7.34 -10.95 22.51
N ASP A 172 -6.94 -9.96 21.74
CA ASP A 172 -6.52 -10.14 20.36
C ASP A 172 -5.00 -10.29 20.27
N GLY A 173 -4.50 -11.08 19.31
CA GLY A 173 -3.07 -11.10 19.01
C GLY A 173 -2.62 -9.73 18.49
N ILE A 174 -3.29 -9.24 17.47
CA ILE A 174 -3.11 -7.90 16.90
C ILE A 174 -4.50 -7.22 16.84
N LYS A 175 -4.60 -6.03 17.43
CA LYS A 175 -5.80 -5.21 17.43
C LYS A 175 -5.57 -3.94 16.63
N LEU A 176 -6.39 -3.71 15.61
CA LEU A 176 -6.44 -2.47 14.84
C LEU A 176 -7.79 -1.77 15.06
N SER A 177 -7.78 -0.47 15.29
CA SER A 177 -9.02 0.31 15.46
C SER A 177 -8.89 1.69 14.84
N GLY A 178 -9.55 1.95 13.71
CA GLY A 178 -9.36 3.20 12.98
C GLY A 178 -8.02 3.31 12.26
N VAL A 179 -7.54 2.22 11.67
CA VAL A 179 -6.28 2.17 10.92
C VAL A 179 -6.57 2.16 9.42
N THR A 180 -5.93 3.03 8.64
CA THR A 180 -6.11 3.16 7.19
C THR A 180 -4.77 2.97 6.47
N GLY A 181 -4.69 2.05 5.51
CA GLY A 181 -3.41 1.71 4.87
C GLY A 181 -2.57 0.87 5.83
N PHE A 182 -2.63 -0.44 5.72
CA PHE A 182 -1.79 -1.32 6.53
C PHE A 182 -1.35 -2.59 5.81
N LEU A 183 -0.15 -3.05 6.16
CA LEU A 183 0.41 -4.31 5.71
C LEU A 183 0.74 -5.17 6.94
N ILE A 184 0.13 -6.35 7.03
CA ILE A 184 0.52 -7.41 7.96
C ILE A 184 1.10 -8.54 7.12
N GLU A 185 2.39 -8.80 7.26
CA GLU A 185 3.10 -9.73 6.38
C GLU A 185 4.02 -10.66 7.17
N ASN A 186 3.98 -11.95 6.84
CA ASN A 186 4.85 -12.95 7.45
C ASN A 186 4.79 -12.89 8.99
N VAL A 187 3.60 -12.69 9.53
CA VAL A 187 3.38 -12.73 10.98
C VAL A 187 2.93 -14.12 11.40
N GLU A 188 3.20 -14.43 12.66
CA GLU A 188 2.73 -15.63 13.30
C GLU A 188 1.97 -15.24 14.57
N VAL A 189 0.71 -15.64 14.69
CA VAL A 189 -0.08 -15.39 15.89
C VAL A 189 -0.56 -16.72 16.45
N ARG A 190 -0.16 -17.01 17.69
CA ARG A 190 -0.48 -18.27 18.38
C ARG A 190 -1.21 -18.03 19.68
N ASN A 191 -2.33 -18.75 19.85
CA ASN A 191 -3.05 -18.83 21.13
C ASN A 191 -3.36 -17.44 21.70
N TRP A 192 -4.17 -16.69 20.94
CA TRP A 192 -4.84 -15.48 21.43
C TRP A 192 -5.92 -15.83 22.46
N GLY A 193 -6.61 -14.82 23.02
CA GLY A 193 -7.68 -15.06 23.99
C GLY A 193 -8.84 -15.85 23.40
N ASP A 194 -9.48 -16.70 24.19
CA ASP A 194 -10.52 -17.63 23.73
C ASP A 194 -11.79 -16.97 23.14
N GLY A 195 -12.01 -15.67 23.37
CA GLY A 195 -13.05 -14.87 22.72
C GLY A 195 -12.52 -13.78 21.78
N GLY A 196 -11.19 -13.70 21.60
CA GLY A 196 -10.51 -12.68 20.78
C GLY A 196 -10.27 -13.14 19.35
N SER A 197 -9.38 -12.45 18.65
CA SER A 197 -8.95 -12.85 17.31
C SER A 197 -7.43 -12.85 17.15
N ALA A 198 -6.92 -13.60 16.17
CA ALA A 198 -5.52 -13.47 15.80
C ALA A 198 -5.23 -12.04 15.31
N VAL A 199 -6.10 -11.52 14.44
CA VAL A 199 -6.18 -10.11 14.03
C VAL A 199 -7.63 -9.64 14.12
N ASP A 200 -7.91 -8.69 15.01
CA ASP A 200 -9.21 -8.03 15.12
C ASP A 200 -9.13 -6.59 14.65
N MET A 201 -10.10 -6.17 13.84
CA MET A 201 -10.12 -4.84 13.24
C MET A 201 -11.47 -4.19 13.45
N VAL A 202 -11.48 -2.94 13.90
CA VAL A 202 -12.70 -2.14 14.07
C VAL A 202 -12.55 -0.87 13.25
N GLY A 203 -13.31 -0.77 12.16
CA GLY A 203 -13.29 0.39 11.27
C GLY A 203 -11.90 0.65 10.71
N SER A 204 -11.29 -0.37 10.11
CA SER A 204 -9.97 -0.29 9.47
C SER A 204 -10.09 -0.46 7.97
N HIS A 205 -9.22 0.19 7.20
CA HIS A 205 -9.39 0.35 5.76
C HIS A 205 -8.09 0.16 4.97
N HIS A 206 -8.22 -0.19 3.68
CA HIS A 206 -7.10 -0.32 2.72
C HIS A 206 -5.97 -1.21 3.27
N GLY A 207 -6.33 -2.44 3.64
CA GLY A 207 -5.47 -3.35 4.38
C GLY A 207 -5.10 -4.60 3.63
N LEU A 208 -3.84 -5.03 3.72
CA LEU A 208 -3.37 -6.32 3.22
C LEU A 208 -2.80 -7.17 4.37
N ILE A 209 -3.36 -8.35 4.56
CA ILE A 209 -2.87 -9.36 5.51
C ILE A 209 -2.44 -10.57 4.70
N GLN A 210 -1.13 -10.83 4.63
CA GLN A 210 -0.61 -11.87 3.77
C GLN A 210 0.52 -12.72 4.34
N ASN A 211 0.74 -13.88 3.71
CA ASN A 211 1.89 -14.74 3.97
C ASN A 211 2.04 -15.09 5.45
N SER A 212 0.93 -15.20 6.20
CA SER A 212 0.98 -15.30 7.66
C SER A 212 0.41 -16.62 8.18
N LEU A 213 0.78 -16.96 9.42
CA LEU A 213 0.34 -18.16 10.12
C LEU A 213 -0.49 -17.81 11.36
N PHE A 214 -1.71 -18.31 11.41
CA PHE A 214 -2.62 -18.13 12.54
C PHE A 214 -2.98 -19.48 13.16
N VAL A 215 -2.55 -19.72 14.40
CA VAL A 215 -2.73 -21.01 15.08
C VAL A 215 -3.43 -20.84 16.42
N HIS A 216 -4.40 -21.70 16.70
CA HIS A 216 -4.96 -21.85 18.03
C HIS A 216 -5.04 -23.33 18.40
N ASP A 217 -4.68 -23.69 19.63
CA ASP A 217 -4.63 -25.09 20.05
C ASP A 217 -5.84 -25.51 20.91
N ALA A 218 -6.55 -24.55 21.52
CA ALA A 218 -7.66 -24.86 22.43
C ALA A 218 -9.03 -24.99 21.72
N LEU A 219 -9.78 -26.02 22.12
CA LEU A 219 -11.18 -26.23 21.71
C LEU A 219 -12.15 -25.19 22.28
N SER A 220 -11.73 -24.43 23.30
CA SER A 220 -12.50 -23.32 23.87
C SER A 220 -12.41 -22.04 23.03
N ASN A 221 -11.73 -22.05 21.89
CA ASN A 221 -11.70 -20.88 21.02
C ASN A 221 -13.09 -20.62 20.41
N PHE A 222 -13.72 -19.53 20.82
CA PHE A 222 -14.96 -18.97 20.26
C PHE A 222 -14.69 -17.74 19.38
N GLY A 223 -13.41 -17.37 19.24
CA GLY A 223 -12.90 -16.23 18.53
C GLY A 223 -12.75 -16.43 17.02
N SER A 224 -11.88 -15.64 16.40
CA SER A 224 -11.60 -15.70 14.95
C SER A 224 -10.11 -15.68 14.62
N GLY A 225 -9.72 -16.15 13.44
CA GLY A 225 -8.39 -15.87 12.91
C GLY A 225 -8.29 -14.40 12.55
N VAL A 226 -8.93 -13.99 11.46
CA VAL A 226 -8.99 -12.59 11.02
C VAL A 226 -10.44 -12.10 10.97
N ARG A 227 -10.70 -10.91 11.53
CA ARG A 227 -12.05 -10.32 11.63
C ARG A 227 -12.08 -8.80 11.34
N PRO A 228 -12.27 -8.38 10.07
CA PRO A 228 -12.69 -7.02 9.74
C PRO A 228 -14.13 -6.77 10.20
N LYS A 229 -14.36 -5.77 11.05
CA LYS A 229 -15.71 -5.35 11.47
C LYS A 229 -15.78 -3.84 11.75
N GLY A 230 -16.92 -3.33 12.22
CA GLY A 230 -17.07 -1.95 12.68
C GLY A 230 -16.91 -0.87 11.60
N GLY A 231 -17.35 -1.16 10.38
CA GLY A 231 -17.25 -0.25 9.24
C GLY A 231 -16.00 -0.46 8.37
N SER A 232 -15.21 -1.51 8.66
CA SER A 232 -13.99 -1.81 7.90
C SER A 232 -14.27 -1.97 6.40
N LYS A 233 -13.39 -1.47 5.53
CA LYS A 233 -13.59 -1.50 4.08
C LYS A 233 -12.28 -1.72 3.33
N ASP A 234 -12.31 -2.47 2.23
CA ASP A 234 -11.14 -2.73 1.40
C ASP A 234 -10.02 -3.42 2.19
N VAL A 235 -10.28 -4.68 2.57
CA VAL A 235 -9.34 -5.50 3.33
C VAL A 235 -9.16 -6.83 2.63
N VAL A 236 -7.91 -7.12 2.26
CA VAL A 236 -7.49 -8.34 1.58
C VAL A 236 -6.77 -9.27 2.55
N ILE A 237 -7.21 -10.52 2.62
CA ILE A 237 -6.66 -11.60 3.43
C ILE A 237 -6.11 -12.63 2.45
N ARG A 238 -4.80 -12.60 2.17
CA ARG A 238 -4.16 -13.28 1.04
C ARG A 238 -3.14 -14.32 1.46
N ALA A 239 -3.16 -15.52 0.87
CA ALA A 239 -2.06 -16.49 0.99
C ALA A 239 -1.65 -16.82 2.44
N ASN A 240 -2.60 -16.78 3.38
CA ASN A 240 -2.35 -17.10 4.78
C ASN A 240 -2.67 -18.56 5.08
N ARG A 241 -2.14 -19.05 6.20
CA ARG A 241 -2.48 -20.34 6.78
C ARG A 241 -3.20 -20.18 8.11
N PHE A 242 -4.31 -20.88 8.25
CA PHE A 242 -5.07 -20.99 9.48
C PHE A 242 -5.07 -22.44 9.96
N GLU A 243 -4.62 -22.68 11.18
CA GLU A 243 -4.68 -23.98 11.84
C GLU A 243 -5.51 -23.84 13.12
N LEU A 244 -6.76 -24.30 13.05
CA LEU A 244 -7.69 -24.22 14.17
C LEU A 244 -8.17 -25.63 14.56
N PRO A 245 -8.45 -25.89 15.85
CA PRO A 245 -8.94 -27.18 16.26
C PRO A 245 -10.31 -27.44 15.64
N ASN A 246 -10.59 -28.72 15.35
CA ASN A 246 -11.89 -29.12 14.82
C ASN A 246 -13.01 -28.69 15.77
N GLY A 247 -13.92 -27.85 15.26
CA GLY A 247 -15.09 -27.38 16.01
C GLY A 247 -14.86 -26.14 16.87
N ALA A 248 -13.71 -25.48 16.73
CA ALA A 248 -13.39 -24.27 17.49
C ALA A 248 -12.97 -23.13 16.56
N GLY A 249 -13.32 -21.89 16.91
CA GLY A 249 -12.95 -20.67 16.20
C GLY A 249 -13.53 -20.54 14.79
N ARG A 250 -13.48 -19.32 14.24
CA ARG A 250 -13.81 -19.04 12.82
C ARG A 250 -12.53 -18.59 12.12
N ALA A 251 -12.11 -19.21 11.02
CA ALA A 251 -10.81 -18.87 10.43
C ALA A 251 -10.82 -17.44 9.86
N VAL A 252 -11.68 -17.18 8.88
CA VAL A 252 -11.91 -15.85 8.32
C VAL A 252 -13.35 -15.44 8.56
N GLN A 253 -13.55 -14.24 9.11
CA GLN A 253 -14.87 -13.66 9.32
C GLN A 253 -14.92 -12.25 8.77
N ALA A 254 -15.59 -12.06 7.64
CA ALA A 254 -15.89 -10.76 7.07
C ALA A 254 -17.12 -10.17 7.76
N GLY A 255 -16.91 -9.11 8.53
CA GLY A 255 -17.93 -8.45 9.36
C GLY A 255 -17.99 -9.00 10.80
N GLY A 256 -19.07 -8.72 11.52
CA GLY A 256 -19.20 -9.16 12.91
C GLY A 256 -20.30 -8.45 13.70
N SER A 257 -19.97 -8.07 14.93
CA SER A 257 -20.84 -7.28 15.80
C SER A 257 -20.03 -6.19 16.46
N THR A 258 -20.46 -4.95 16.23
CA THR A 258 -19.85 -3.74 16.76
C THR A 258 -20.93 -2.83 17.35
N ASP A 259 -20.66 -2.26 18.52
CA ASP A 259 -21.57 -1.26 19.09
C ASP A 259 -21.56 0.03 18.26
N PRO A 260 -22.70 0.75 18.14
CA PRO A 260 -22.84 1.91 17.27
C PRO A 260 -21.76 2.99 17.41
N GLN A 261 -21.25 3.23 18.62
CA GLN A 261 -20.24 4.26 18.88
C GLN A 261 -18.84 3.94 18.34
N PHE A 262 -18.57 2.70 17.93
CA PHE A 262 -17.24 2.27 17.48
C PHE A 262 -17.12 2.15 15.96
N PHE A 263 -18.20 2.39 15.21
CA PHE A 263 -18.13 2.36 13.76
C PHE A 263 -17.26 3.49 13.22
N ARG A 264 -16.46 3.16 12.20
CA ARG A 264 -15.67 4.12 11.44
C ARG A 264 -15.89 3.79 9.97
N PHE A 265 -16.63 4.67 9.30
CA PHE A 265 -16.93 4.56 7.88
C PHE A 265 -16.07 5.56 7.11
N ILE A 266 -15.73 5.22 5.88
CA ILE A 266 -15.09 6.10 4.90
C ILE A 266 -16.05 6.37 3.74
N ASP A 267 -15.69 7.26 2.83
CA ASP A 267 -16.43 7.52 1.57
C ASP A 267 -17.89 7.98 1.71
N GLY A 268 -18.30 8.41 2.91
CA GLY A 268 -19.70 8.72 3.21
C GLY A 268 -20.59 7.48 3.42
N ASP A 269 -19.99 6.29 3.46
CA ASP A 269 -20.65 5.02 3.68
C ASP A 269 -21.26 4.91 5.09
N ASN A 270 -22.15 3.94 5.27
CA ASN A 270 -22.79 3.62 6.55
C ASN A 270 -23.43 2.23 6.51
N ASN A 271 -23.88 1.75 7.67
CA ASN A 271 -24.79 0.61 7.81
C ASN A 271 -24.24 -0.76 7.34
N TYR A 272 -22.94 -1.04 7.49
CA TYR A 272 -22.38 -2.39 7.34
C TYR A 272 -21.31 -2.66 8.41
N GLU A 273 -21.05 -3.93 8.74
CA GLU A 273 -19.92 -4.28 9.61
C GLU A 273 -18.59 -4.29 8.86
N ALA A 274 -18.58 -4.83 7.64
CA ALA A 274 -17.48 -4.68 6.72
C ALA A 274 -17.99 -4.62 5.27
N ASN A 275 -17.18 -4.06 4.37
CA ASN A 275 -17.43 -4.04 2.93
C ASN A 275 -16.13 -4.30 2.17
N GLN A 276 -16.19 -4.79 0.94
CA GLN A 276 -15.01 -5.06 0.10
C GLN A 276 -13.92 -5.88 0.83
N VAL A 277 -14.35 -6.93 1.55
CA VAL A 277 -13.43 -7.89 2.16
C VAL A 277 -13.16 -9.01 1.16
N VAL A 278 -11.88 -9.24 0.86
CA VAL A 278 -11.43 -10.31 -0.03
C VAL A 278 -10.64 -11.34 0.78
N ALA A 279 -11.00 -12.61 0.68
CA ALA A 279 -10.20 -13.72 1.19
C ALA A 279 -9.74 -14.59 0.02
N GLU A 280 -8.43 -14.67 -0.21
CA GLU A 280 -7.88 -15.33 -1.37
C GLU A 280 -6.59 -16.09 -1.13
N GLY A 281 -6.37 -17.21 -1.82
CA GLY A 281 -5.14 -17.99 -1.69
C GLY A 281 -4.92 -18.64 -0.32
N ASN A 282 -5.87 -18.54 0.61
CA ASN A 282 -5.66 -19.00 1.99
C ASN A 282 -5.82 -20.52 2.11
N VAL A 283 -5.08 -21.12 3.04
CA VAL A 283 -5.24 -22.51 3.45
C VAL A 283 -5.82 -22.55 4.86
N VAL A 284 -7.01 -23.12 5.00
CA VAL A 284 -7.70 -23.28 6.29
C VAL A 284 -7.76 -24.75 6.66
N ILE A 285 -7.24 -25.10 7.84
CA ILE A 285 -7.24 -26.45 8.39
C ILE A 285 -8.06 -26.47 9.67
N GLY A 286 -9.12 -27.28 9.69
CA GLY A 286 -10.03 -27.39 10.83
C GLY A 286 -10.97 -26.18 10.95
N ALA A 287 -11.10 -25.64 12.16
CA ALA A 287 -12.06 -24.61 12.57
C ALA A 287 -13.51 -25.09 12.77
N SER A 288 -14.31 -24.31 13.51
CA SER A 288 -15.79 -24.45 13.48
C SER A 288 -16.34 -23.99 12.13
N SER A 289 -15.84 -22.87 11.61
CA SER A 289 -16.13 -22.41 10.25
C SER A 289 -14.90 -21.89 9.54
N ALA A 290 -14.77 -22.19 8.25
CA ALA A 290 -13.68 -21.68 7.43
C ALA A 290 -13.91 -20.21 7.07
N PHE A 291 -15.08 -19.90 6.51
CA PHE A 291 -15.43 -18.54 6.08
C PHE A 291 -16.77 -18.11 6.67
N SER A 292 -16.84 -16.91 7.21
CA SER A 292 -18.07 -16.32 7.76
C SER A 292 -18.33 -14.94 7.17
N PHE A 293 -19.56 -14.72 6.73
CA PHE A 293 -20.09 -13.44 6.26
C PHE A 293 -21.08 -12.95 7.31
N VAL A 294 -20.85 -11.76 7.87
CA VAL A 294 -21.62 -11.28 9.02
C VAL A 294 -21.96 -9.80 8.91
N ASN A 295 -23.22 -9.49 8.64
CA ASN A 295 -23.74 -8.13 8.45
C ASN A 295 -22.96 -7.33 7.38
N ILE A 296 -22.72 -7.96 6.22
CA ILE A 296 -22.04 -7.36 5.07
C ILE A 296 -22.89 -7.44 3.80
N ASP A 297 -22.68 -6.51 2.89
CA ASP A 297 -23.20 -6.54 1.52
C ASP A 297 -22.02 -6.79 0.56
N GLY A 298 -21.95 -7.99 -0.01
CA GLY A 298 -20.83 -8.42 -0.84
C GLY A 298 -19.80 -9.24 -0.06
N GLY A 299 -18.53 -8.95 -0.33
CA GLY A 299 -17.40 -9.78 0.11
C GLY A 299 -17.13 -10.94 -0.85
N LEU A 300 -15.84 -11.24 -1.02
CA LEU A 300 -15.36 -12.16 -2.05
C LEU A 300 -14.39 -13.17 -1.43
N VAL A 301 -14.70 -14.44 -1.58
CA VAL A 301 -13.86 -15.56 -1.13
C VAL A 301 -13.51 -16.40 -2.35
N HIS A 302 -12.26 -16.36 -2.80
CA HIS A 302 -11.84 -17.14 -3.97
C HIS A 302 -10.46 -17.78 -3.90
N HIS A 303 -10.25 -18.85 -4.64
CA HIS A 303 -8.94 -19.52 -4.71
C HIS A 303 -8.39 -19.88 -3.31
N ASN A 304 -9.26 -20.29 -2.38
CA ASN A 304 -8.85 -20.78 -1.06
C ASN A 304 -8.97 -22.29 -0.98
N PHE A 305 -8.21 -22.89 -0.07
CA PHE A 305 -8.34 -24.31 0.28
C PHE A 305 -8.88 -24.48 1.70
N ALA A 306 -10.14 -24.91 1.82
CA ALA A 306 -10.75 -25.31 3.09
C ALA A 306 -10.60 -26.82 3.30
N TYR A 307 -9.71 -27.22 4.20
CA TYR A 307 -9.41 -28.61 4.51
C TYR A 307 -9.98 -29.02 5.87
N ARG A 308 -10.99 -29.89 5.80
CA ARG A 308 -11.72 -30.49 6.93
C ARG A 308 -12.26 -29.45 7.94
N PRO A 309 -13.01 -28.42 7.50
CA PRO A 309 -13.80 -27.63 8.44
C PRO A 309 -14.79 -28.52 9.19
N PHE A 310 -15.07 -28.21 10.46
CA PHE A 310 -15.81 -29.12 11.33
C PHE A 310 -17.32 -28.88 11.37
N GLU A 311 -17.77 -27.64 11.57
CA GLU A 311 -19.21 -27.38 11.57
C GLU A 311 -19.63 -26.95 10.17
N TRP A 312 -18.98 -25.92 9.62
CA TRP A 312 -19.40 -25.29 8.38
C TRP A 312 -18.23 -24.91 7.49
N THR A 313 -18.39 -25.05 6.18
CA THR A 313 -17.47 -24.38 5.25
C THR A 313 -17.75 -22.87 5.28
N ILE A 314 -19.03 -22.51 5.20
CA ILE A 314 -19.50 -21.12 5.09
C ILE A 314 -20.55 -20.85 6.17
N ARG A 315 -20.47 -19.69 6.83
CA ARG A 315 -21.55 -19.13 7.65
C ARG A 315 -22.05 -17.82 7.06
N ILE A 316 -23.36 -17.66 7.03
CA ILE A 316 -24.06 -16.44 6.61
C ILE A 316 -24.91 -16.02 7.81
N LEU A 317 -24.54 -14.96 8.51
CA LEU A 317 -25.13 -14.59 9.81
C LEU A 317 -25.45 -13.11 9.89
N ASN A 318 -26.48 -12.75 10.65
CA ASN A 318 -26.58 -11.41 11.23
C ASN A 318 -26.41 -11.51 12.73
N GLU A 319 -25.35 -10.89 13.24
CA GLU A 319 -25.05 -10.80 14.68
C GLU A 319 -25.54 -9.48 15.28
N ASN A 320 -25.73 -8.44 14.46
CA ASN A 320 -26.35 -7.18 14.83
C ASN A 320 -27.81 -7.11 14.33
N GLN A 321 -28.65 -8.01 14.82
CA GLN A 321 -30.08 -8.05 14.50
C GLN A 321 -30.78 -6.78 15.01
N ASP A 322 -31.79 -6.32 14.27
CA ASP A 322 -32.59 -5.13 14.61
C ASP A 322 -31.81 -3.78 14.62
N SER A 323 -30.56 -3.79 14.14
CA SER A 323 -29.75 -2.61 13.81
C SER A 323 -30.12 -2.08 12.41
N PRO A 324 -29.88 -0.79 12.08
CA PRO A 324 -29.92 -0.32 10.68
C PRO A 324 -28.82 -0.96 9.79
N THR A 325 -27.93 -1.78 10.35
CA THR A 325 -26.91 -2.53 9.60
C THR A 325 -27.55 -3.46 8.56
N VAL A 326 -26.93 -3.54 7.40
CA VAL A 326 -27.36 -4.36 6.27
C VAL A 326 -27.53 -5.83 6.68
N GLN A 327 -28.53 -6.46 6.08
CA GLN A 327 -28.68 -7.91 6.14
C GLN A 327 -27.55 -8.55 5.33
N THR A 328 -27.00 -9.65 5.81
CA THR A 328 -25.92 -10.33 5.08
C THR A 328 -26.43 -10.82 3.73
N GLN A 329 -25.81 -10.32 2.66
CA GLN A 329 -26.26 -10.52 1.29
C GLN A 329 -25.10 -10.40 0.28
N ASN A 330 -25.34 -10.82 -0.96
CA ASN A 330 -24.48 -10.63 -2.14
C ASN A 330 -23.04 -11.18 -2.03
N GLY A 331 -22.75 -12.04 -1.05
CA GLY A 331 -21.43 -12.65 -0.91
C GLY A 331 -21.10 -13.59 -2.06
N GLN A 332 -19.82 -13.63 -2.43
CA GLN A 332 -19.33 -14.43 -3.55
C GLN A 332 -18.33 -15.49 -3.04
N PHE A 333 -18.57 -16.75 -3.40
CA PHE A 333 -17.71 -17.87 -3.06
C PHE A 333 -17.33 -18.61 -4.35
N ARG A 334 -16.13 -18.37 -4.88
CA ARG A 334 -15.76 -18.79 -6.23
C ARG A 334 -14.38 -19.44 -6.33
N ASN A 335 -14.18 -20.43 -7.20
CA ASN A 335 -12.86 -21.05 -7.44
C ASN A 335 -12.18 -21.59 -6.16
N ASN A 336 -12.93 -21.93 -5.11
CA ASN A 336 -12.36 -22.50 -3.89
C ASN A 336 -12.31 -24.03 -3.98
N VAL A 337 -11.37 -24.62 -3.27
CA VAL A 337 -11.29 -26.06 -3.05
C VAL A 337 -11.76 -26.37 -1.64
N VAL A 338 -12.72 -27.26 -1.51
CA VAL A 338 -13.33 -27.67 -0.24
C VAL A 338 -13.18 -29.18 -0.09
N TYR A 339 -12.32 -29.58 0.83
CA TYR A 339 -12.13 -30.97 1.21
C TYR A 339 -12.82 -31.22 2.55
N VAL A 340 -13.85 -32.04 2.56
CA VAL A 340 -14.60 -32.39 3.77
C VAL A 340 -14.60 -33.89 3.99
N LYS A 341 -15.03 -34.29 5.19
CA LYS A 341 -15.31 -35.68 5.50
C LYS A 341 -16.60 -35.76 6.28
N ASP A 342 -17.68 -36.11 5.59
CA ASP A 342 -19.07 -36.06 6.05
C ASP A 342 -19.49 -37.18 7.02
N THR A 343 -18.65 -37.48 8.01
CA THR A 343 -19.08 -38.36 9.09
C THR A 343 -19.91 -37.56 10.11
N ALA A 344 -20.84 -38.22 10.79
CA ALA A 344 -21.75 -37.58 11.76
C ALA A 344 -21.04 -36.83 12.91
N THR A 345 -19.74 -37.05 13.08
CA THR A 345 -18.90 -36.47 14.14
C THR A 345 -17.84 -35.51 13.60
N GLU A 346 -17.83 -35.17 12.31
CA GLU A 346 -16.70 -34.47 11.68
C GLU A 346 -17.09 -33.31 10.76
N TYR A 347 -18.28 -33.31 10.17
CA TYR A 347 -18.77 -32.21 9.33
C TYR A 347 -20.29 -32.06 9.45
N LYS A 348 -20.81 -30.85 9.72
CA LYS A 348 -22.29 -30.65 9.81
C LYS A 348 -22.91 -30.37 8.45
N GLN A 349 -22.49 -29.31 7.75
CA GLN A 349 -23.03 -28.92 6.44
C GLN A 349 -22.16 -27.85 5.75
N ALA A 350 -22.33 -27.68 4.45
CA ALA A 350 -21.62 -26.65 3.67
C ALA A 350 -21.90 -25.23 4.13
N VAL A 351 -23.18 -24.85 4.19
CA VAL A 351 -23.59 -23.49 4.50
C VAL A 351 -24.50 -23.50 5.72
N ASN A 352 -24.15 -22.69 6.72
CA ASN A 352 -25.05 -22.35 7.82
C ASN A 352 -25.63 -20.96 7.61
N ILE A 353 -26.96 -20.89 7.63
CA ILE A 353 -27.71 -19.67 7.40
C ILE A 353 -28.40 -19.28 8.70
N GLY A 354 -28.08 -18.08 9.21
CA GLY A 354 -28.73 -17.45 10.34
C GLY A 354 -30.02 -16.72 9.94
N SER A 355 -30.81 -16.34 10.94
CA SER A 355 -32.01 -15.50 10.74
C SER A 355 -31.66 -14.14 10.15
N GLN A 356 -32.64 -13.53 9.47
CA GLN A 356 -32.56 -12.17 8.90
C GLN A 356 -31.47 -11.97 7.83
N THR A 357 -30.99 -13.03 7.19
CA THR A 357 -30.04 -12.94 6.07
C THR A 357 -30.76 -13.06 4.73
N MET A 358 -30.15 -12.55 3.64
CA MET A 358 -30.64 -12.73 2.27
C MET A 358 -29.73 -13.73 1.54
N ALA A 359 -29.61 -14.94 2.10
CA ALA A 359 -28.65 -15.94 1.64
C ALA A 359 -28.86 -16.38 0.18
N GLU A 360 -30.08 -16.26 -0.35
CA GLU A 360 -30.44 -16.55 -1.75
C GLU A 360 -29.75 -15.62 -2.76
N THR A 361 -29.19 -14.49 -2.31
CA THR A 361 -28.46 -13.54 -3.15
C THR A 361 -26.99 -13.89 -3.34
N PHE A 362 -26.48 -14.88 -2.59
CA PHE A 362 -25.10 -15.31 -2.71
C PHE A 362 -24.81 -15.93 -4.08
N GLN A 363 -23.56 -15.85 -4.51
CA GLN A 363 -23.11 -16.40 -5.78
C GLN A 363 -22.04 -17.46 -5.54
N PHE A 364 -22.23 -18.62 -6.15
CA PHE A 364 -21.30 -19.75 -6.10
C PHE A 364 -20.86 -20.07 -7.52
N GLU A 365 -19.55 -20.16 -7.75
CA GLU A 365 -18.99 -20.37 -9.08
C GLU A 365 -17.71 -21.20 -9.03
N SER A 366 -17.60 -22.23 -9.85
CA SER A 366 -16.34 -22.97 -10.09
C SER A 366 -15.67 -23.50 -8.82
N ASN A 367 -16.40 -23.80 -7.74
CA ASN A 367 -15.79 -24.42 -6.55
C ASN A 367 -15.64 -25.93 -6.75
N GLN A 368 -14.56 -26.48 -6.21
CA GLN A 368 -14.35 -27.92 -6.14
C GLN A 368 -14.75 -28.43 -4.77
N TRP A 369 -15.76 -29.28 -4.71
CA TRP A 369 -16.19 -29.95 -3.49
C TRP A 369 -15.79 -31.42 -3.53
N PHE A 370 -15.02 -31.83 -2.53
CA PHE A 370 -14.65 -33.23 -2.35
C PHE A 370 -14.96 -33.71 -0.95
N ASN A 371 -15.84 -34.71 -0.89
CA ASN A 371 -16.19 -35.38 0.34
C ASN A 371 -15.47 -36.73 0.43
N ALA A 372 -14.39 -36.78 1.20
CA ALA A 372 -13.57 -37.97 1.37
C ALA A 372 -14.29 -39.11 2.11
N GLY A 373 -15.35 -38.80 2.88
CA GLY A 373 -16.18 -39.80 3.56
C GLY A 373 -17.11 -40.54 2.60
N SER A 374 -17.59 -39.83 1.58
CA SER A 374 -18.46 -40.36 0.54
C SER A 374 -18.35 -39.50 -0.72
N PRO A 375 -17.43 -39.80 -1.66
CA PRO A 375 -17.19 -38.94 -2.82
C PRO A 375 -18.43 -38.66 -3.68
N THR A 376 -19.37 -39.60 -3.73
CA THR A 376 -20.67 -39.46 -4.42
C THR A 376 -21.64 -38.50 -3.74
N ARG A 377 -21.35 -38.02 -2.52
CA ARG A 377 -22.11 -37.01 -1.76
C ARG A 377 -21.30 -35.73 -1.60
N SER A 378 -20.52 -35.37 -2.61
CA SER A 378 -19.72 -34.14 -2.57
C SER A 378 -20.50 -32.89 -2.96
N GLU A 379 -21.61 -33.03 -3.68
CA GLU A 379 -22.47 -31.91 -4.04
C GLU A 379 -23.19 -31.37 -2.77
N PRO A 380 -22.94 -30.11 -2.38
CA PRO A 380 -23.51 -29.52 -1.18
C PRO A 380 -24.93 -28.98 -1.41
N SER A 381 -25.66 -28.74 -0.32
CA SER A 381 -26.86 -27.90 -0.36
C SER A 381 -26.45 -26.42 -0.23
N LEU A 382 -26.70 -25.63 -1.27
CA LEU A 382 -26.39 -24.19 -1.33
C LEU A 382 -27.68 -23.36 -1.39
N PRO A 383 -27.67 -22.10 -0.90
CA PRO A 383 -28.86 -21.23 -0.93
C PRO A 383 -29.22 -20.70 -2.33
N SER A 384 -28.29 -20.75 -3.26
CA SER A 384 -28.45 -20.42 -4.67
C SER A 384 -27.70 -21.44 -5.52
N ALA A 385 -28.02 -21.52 -6.82
CA ALA A 385 -27.38 -22.48 -7.71
C ALA A 385 -25.90 -22.11 -7.94
N GLU A 386 -25.04 -23.12 -7.91
CA GLU A 386 -23.63 -22.97 -8.29
C GLU A 386 -23.46 -23.15 -9.81
N ILE A 387 -22.67 -22.26 -10.41
CA ILE A 387 -22.27 -22.30 -11.81
C ILE A 387 -20.93 -23.03 -11.91
N ASP A 388 -20.82 -24.01 -12.81
CA ASP A 388 -19.56 -24.72 -13.13
C ASP A 388 -18.84 -25.38 -11.93
N GLY A 389 -19.58 -25.76 -10.88
CA GLY A 389 -19.05 -26.50 -9.73
C GLY A 389 -18.52 -27.91 -10.09
N VAL A 390 -17.43 -28.32 -9.43
CA VAL A 390 -16.81 -29.64 -9.59
C VAL A 390 -17.07 -30.47 -8.33
N TYR A 391 -17.75 -31.62 -8.47
CA TYR A 391 -18.14 -32.45 -7.33
C TYR A 391 -17.52 -33.85 -7.41
N GLY A 392 -16.97 -34.34 -6.30
CA GLY A 392 -16.53 -35.74 -6.17
C GLY A 392 -15.16 -36.06 -6.74
N VAL A 393 -14.46 -35.06 -7.27
CA VAL A 393 -13.06 -35.15 -7.72
C VAL A 393 -12.16 -34.69 -6.57
N ALA A 394 -11.20 -35.52 -6.16
CA ALA A 394 -10.24 -35.15 -5.13
C ALA A 394 -9.29 -34.06 -5.66
N PRO A 395 -8.87 -33.09 -4.82
CA PRO A 395 -7.81 -32.16 -5.21
C PRO A 395 -6.47 -32.91 -5.37
N GLU A 396 -5.62 -32.40 -6.25
CA GLU A 396 -4.29 -32.97 -6.53
C GLU A 396 -3.20 -32.53 -5.54
N PHE A 397 -3.58 -31.78 -4.52
CA PHE A 397 -2.69 -31.25 -3.49
C PHE A 397 -3.27 -31.45 -2.08
N THR A 398 -2.39 -31.39 -1.09
CA THR A 398 -2.71 -31.41 0.33
C THR A 398 -2.41 -30.05 0.96
N PRO A 399 -2.84 -29.78 2.20
CA PRO A 399 -2.56 -28.50 2.86
C PRO A 399 -1.06 -28.24 3.10
N ASP A 400 -0.23 -29.27 2.96
CA ASP A 400 1.21 -29.17 3.17
C ASP A 400 2.00 -29.07 1.86
N ASP A 401 1.32 -28.87 0.73
CA ASP A 401 1.91 -28.56 -0.57
C ASP A 401 1.86 -27.06 -0.88
N ALA A 402 2.67 -26.61 -1.84
CA ALA A 402 2.44 -25.32 -2.48
C ALA A 402 1.35 -25.50 -3.55
N ILE A 403 0.43 -24.54 -3.62
CA ILE A 403 -0.76 -24.61 -4.47
C ILE A 403 -0.58 -23.64 -5.64
N ALA A 404 -0.67 -24.14 -6.87
CA ALA A 404 -0.65 -23.34 -8.08
C ALA A 404 -2.09 -23.10 -8.57
N TRP A 405 -2.58 -21.88 -8.40
CA TRP A 405 -3.89 -21.45 -8.86
C TRP A 405 -3.80 -20.99 -10.33
N PRO A 406 -4.53 -21.63 -11.25
CA PRO A 406 -4.52 -21.24 -12.66
C PRO A 406 -5.39 -20.00 -12.90
N PHE A 407 -4.90 -19.10 -13.74
CA PHE A 407 -5.58 -17.91 -14.24
C PHE A 407 -5.39 -17.80 -15.76
N ALA A 408 -6.16 -16.93 -16.41
CA ALA A 408 -6.01 -16.66 -17.84
C ALA A 408 -4.61 -16.11 -18.19
N TRP A 409 -4.03 -15.31 -17.29
CA TRP A 409 -2.69 -14.73 -17.45
C TRP A 409 -1.55 -15.72 -17.09
N GLY A 410 -1.83 -16.81 -16.36
CA GLY A 410 -0.81 -17.76 -15.93
C GLY A 410 -1.13 -18.45 -14.61
N TYR A 411 -0.16 -18.54 -13.69
CA TYR A 411 -0.31 -19.20 -12.40
C TYR A 411 0.07 -18.30 -11.23
N TRP A 412 -0.80 -18.27 -10.21
CA TRP A 412 -0.46 -17.75 -8.90
C TRP A 412 -0.10 -18.92 -7.97
N VAL A 413 1.17 -19.00 -7.57
CA VAL A 413 1.68 -20.08 -6.73
C VAL A 413 1.79 -19.60 -5.28
N VAL A 414 1.11 -20.30 -4.37
CA VAL A 414 1.10 -19.98 -2.94
C VAL A 414 1.77 -21.10 -2.15
N ASN A 415 2.85 -20.79 -1.43
CA ASN A 415 3.40 -21.66 -0.39
C ASN A 415 2.98 -21.16 0.99
N ALA A 416 1.81 -21.59 1.45
CA ALA A 416 1.32 -21.28 2.80
C ALA A 416 1.92 -22.19 3.88
N THR A 417 2.96 -22.97 3.59
CA THR A 417 3.51 -23.97 4.52
C THR A 417 4.69 -23.40 5.33
N SER A 418 5.02 -24.04 6.45
CA SER A 418 6.17 -23.68 7.31
C SER A 418 7.52 -24.16 6.76
N SER A 419 7.57 -24.64 5.53
CA SER A 419 8.76 -25.20 4.90
C SER A 419 8.87 -24.73 3.47
N ALA A 420 10.10 -24.66 2.95
CA ALA A 420 10.28 -24.38 1.53
C ALA A 420 9.65 -25.48 0.67
N ARG A 421 9.16 -25.11 -0.51
CA ARG A 421 8.55 -26.02 -1.48
C ARG A 421 9.19 -25.84 -2.85
N LEU A 422 9.53 -26.97 -3.48
CA LEU A 422 9.86 -27.00 -4.90
C LEU A 422 8.56 -27.23 -5.66
N VAL A 423 8.28 -26.35 -6.61
CA VAL A 423 7.04 -26.38 -7.40
C VAL A 423 7.41 -26.61 -8.85
N ALA A 424 6.92 -27.71 -9.41
CA ALA A 424 6.97 -28.01 -10.82
C ALA A 424 5.56 -27.83 -11.38
N ILE A 425 5.42 -27.03 -12.44
CA ILE A 425 4.14 -26.78 -13.11
C ILE A 425 4.32 -27.11 -14.59
N ASP A 426 3.31 -27.72 -15.19
CA ASP A 426 3.27 -27.96 -16.62
C ASP A 426 3.33 -26.60 -17.34
N GLN A 427 4.27 -26.45 -18.28
CA GLN A 427 4.62 -25.18 -18.97
C GLN A 427 5.59 -24.23 -18.25
N LEU A 428 6.23 -24.63 -17.14
CA LEU A 428 7.25 -23.78 -16.50
C LEU A 428 8.37 -23.34 -17.46
N ALA A 429 8.74 -24.20 -18.42
CA ALA A 429 9.80 -23.91 -19.41
C ALA A 429 9.49 -22.75 -20.35
N VAL A 430 8.22 -22.34 -20.48
CA VAL A 430 7.80 -21.18 -21.29
C VAL A 430 7.24 -20.04 -20.44
N ALA A 431 7.12 -20.26 -19.13
CA ALA A 431 6.65 -19.25 -18.19
C ALA A 431 7.77 -18.28 -17.79
N ARG A 432 7.38 -17.06 -17.43
CA ARG A 432 8.26 -16.06 -16.81
C ARG A 432 7.81 -15.82 -15.39
N GLN A 433 8.74 -15.68 -14.46
CA GLN A 433 8.41 -15.26 -13.11
C GLN A 433 8.26 -13.74 -13.09
N ILE A 434 7.17 -13.25 -12.49
CA ILE A 434 6.94 -11.82 -12.29
C ILE A 434 7.35 -11.46 -10.85
N ALA A 435 8.11 -10.37 -10.71
CA ALA A 435 8.58 -9.85 -9.43
C ALA A 435 8.10 -8.41 -9.19
N PRO A 436 7.55 -8.08 -8.00
CA PRO A 436 7.09 -6.74 -7.69
C PRO A 436 8.25 -5.79 -7.35
N HIS A 437 8.14 -4.54 -7.77
CA HIS A 437 8.93 -3.42 -7.27
C HIS A 437 8.18 -2.64 -6.17
N ALA A 438 8.80 -1.58 -5.64
CA ALA A 438 8.16 -0.73 -4.65
C ALA A 438 6.87 -0.09 -5.21
N GLY A 439 5.79 -0.11 -4.44
CA GLY A 439 4.48 0.42 -4.86
C GLY A 439 3.69 -0.52 -5.77
N ALA A 440 4.19 -1.71 -6.06
CA ALA A 440 3.45 -2.72 -6.80
C ALA A 440 2.19 -3.19 -6.05
N ALA A 441 1.09 -3.35 -6.76
CA ALA A 441 -0.14 -3.96 -6.27
C ALA A 441 -0.54 -5.13 -7.17
N PHE A 442 -1.09 -6.18 -6.56
CA PHE A 442 -1.50 -7.41 -7.24
C PHE A 442 -2.98 -7.66 -7.03
N GLU A 443 -3.73 -7.87 -8.11
CA GLU A 443 -5.17 -8.11 -8.14
C GLU A 443 -5.50 -9.28 -9.09
N PRO A 444 -5.50 -10.53 -8.60
CA PRO A 444 -5.43 -11.71 -9.48
C PRO A 444 -6.62 -11.87 -10.45
N LEU A 445 -7.78 -11.32 -10.11
CA LEU A 445 -9.00 -11.39 -10.92
C LEU A 445 -9.13 -10.25 -11.94
N SER A 446 -8.28 -9.22 -11.87
CA SER A 446 -8.30 -8.15 -12.86
C SER A 446 -7.72 -8.64 -14.21
N PRO A 447 -8.15 -8.06 -15.34
CA PRO A 447 -7.53 -8.29 -16.64
C PRO A 447 -6.04 -7.92 -16.66
N HIS A 448 -5.64 -6.89 -15.90
CA HIS A 448 -4.26 -6.43 -15.69
C HIS A 448 -3.86 -6.60 -14.21
N PRO A 449 -3.58 -7.84 -13.77
CA PRO A 449 -3.46 -8.14 -12.33
C PRO A 449 -2.24 -7.50 -11.66
N TRP A 450 -1.39 -6.79 -12.38
CA TRP A 450 -0.16 -6.17 -11.91
C TRP A 450 -0.28 -4.66 -12.04
N ARG A 451 -0.43 -3.91 -10.95
CA ARG A 451 -0.38 -2.44 -10.97
C ARG A 451 0.92 -1.92 -10.39
N GLY A 452 1.38 -0.77 -10.89
CA GLY A 452 2.69 -0.21 -10.51
C GLY A 452 3.86 -0.96 -11.16
N GLY A 453 5.02 -0.97 -10.49
CA GLY A 453 6.27 -1.52 -11.04
C GLY A 453 6.40 -3.02 -10.91
N TRP A 454 6.58 -3.72 -12.04
CA TRP A 454 6.81 -5.16 -12.10
C TRP A 454 7.86 -5.49 -13.16
N SER A 455 8.62 -6.55 -12.94
CA SER A 455 9.59 -7.08 -13.91
C SER A 455 9.38 -8.57 -14.15
N THR A 456 9.63 -9.02 -15.37
CA THR A 456 9.67 -10.43 -15.73
C THR A 456 11.10 -10.98 -15.72
N GLU A 457 11.28 -12.15 -15.14
CA GLU A 457 12.53 -12.90 -15.17
C GLU A 457 12.30 -14.29 -15.80
N GLY A 458 13.26 -14.72 -16.62
CA GLY A 458 13.26 -16.07 -17.16
C GLY A 458 13.50 -17.11 -16.07
N ILE A 459 12.72 -18.19 -16.08
CA ILE A 459 12.88 -19.27 -15.10
C ILE A 459 13.96 -20.25 -15.59
N VAL A 460 14.95 -20.51 -14.73
CA VAL A 460 16.02 -21.49 -15.02
C VAL A 460 15.70 -22.82 -14.33
N GLY A 461 15.44 -23.85 -15.12
CA GLY A 461 15.20 -25.21 -14.62
C GLY A 461 13.77 -25.70 -14.88
N ASP A 462 13.39 -26.78 -14.20
CA ASP A 462 12.09 -27.44 -14.29
C ASP A 462 11.22 -27.24 -13.03
N SER A 463 11.72 -26.47 -12.06
CA SER A 463 11.01 -26.13 -10.84
C SER A 463 11.45 -24.78 -10.28
N ILE A 464 10.56 -24.15 -9.51
CA ILE A 464 10.85 -22.95 -8.70
C ILE A 464 10.87 -23.30 -7.21
N SER A 465 11.74 -22.63 -6.45
CA SER A 465 11.83 -22.80 -5.00
C SER A 465 11.10 -21.66 -4.30
N LEU A 466 10.01 -21.95 -3.60
CA LEU A 466 9.29 -20.98 -2.78
C LEU A 466 9.68 -21.12 -1.31
N PRO A 467 10.14 -20.04 -0.64
CA PRO A 467 10.31 -20.00 0.82
C PRO A 467 9.01 -20.34 1.57
N PRO A 468 9.09 -20.69 2.87
CA PRO A 468 7.90 -20.76 3.73
C PRO A 468 7.10 -19.47 3.68
N PHE A 469 5.77 -19.58 3.70
CA PHE A 469 4.84 -18.45 3.70
C PHE A 469 5.19 -17.39 2.63
N SER A 470 5.19 -17.81 1.38
CA SER A 470 5.54 -16.95 0.25
C SER A 470 4.67 -17.22 -0.96
N GLN A 471 4.80 -16.36 -1.96
CA GLN A 471 4.06 -16.44 -3.21
C GLN A 471 5.02 -16.29 -4.40
N ALA A 472 4.63 -16.84 -5.54
CA ALA A 472 5.25 -16.56 -6.83
C ALA A 472 4.17 -16.37 -7.90
N TYR A 473 4.48 -15.57 -8.91
CA TYR A 473 3.58 -15.25 -10.01
C TYR A 473 4.24 -15.68 -11.31
N LEU A 474 3.58 -16.56 -12.07
CA LEU A 474 4.12 -17.12 -13.28
C LEU A 474 3.25 -16.69 -14.45
N LEU A 475 3.83 -15.93 -15.37
CA LEU A 475 3.16 -15.45 -16.57
C LEU A 475 3.31 -16.48 -17.69
N SER A 476 2.20 -16.87 -18.31
CA SER A 476 2.19 -17.81 -19.45
C SER A 476 2.25 -17.11 -20.82
N GLY A 477 2.33 -15.77 -20.83
CA GLY A 477 2.24 -14.91 -22.03
C GLY A 477 3.38 -13.89 -22.17
N PRO A 478 3.22 -12.89 -23.06
CA PRO A 478 4.16 -11.76 -23.19
C PRO A 478 4.18 -10.90 -21.92
N ALA A 479 5.21 -10.06 -21.78
CA ALA A 479 5.28 -9.10 -20.66
C ALA A 479 4.10 -8.13 -20.69
N PRO A 480 3.66 -7.56 -19.54
CA PRO A 480 2.50 -6.66 -19.51
C PRO A 480 2.57 -5.46 -20.47
N CYS A 481 3.77 -4.93 -20.74
CA CYS A 481 3.97 -3.81 -21.69
C CYS A 481 4.13 -4.22 -23.16
N ASP A 482 4.18 -5.51 -23.49
CA ASP A 482 4.34 -6.02 -24.86
C ASP A 482 2.97 -6.16 -25.53
N LEU A 483 2.42 -5.02 -25.97
CA LEU A 483 1.07 -4.89 -26.52
C LEU A 483 0.95 -5.42 -27.96
N ASP A 484 2.08 -5.61 -28.65
CA ASP A 484 2.12 -6.22 -29.98
C ASP A 484 2.51 -7.71 -30.00
N GLY A 485 2.98 -8.25 -28.86
CA GLY A 485 3.34 -9.65 -28.65
C GLY A 485 4.68 -10.05 -29.29
N ASN A 486 5.54 -9.09 -29.64
CA ASN A 486 6.84 -9.34 -30.25
C ASN A 486 7.94 -9.71 -29.23
N GLY A 487 7.65 -9.55 -27.94
CA GLY A 487 8.55 -9.86 -26.84
C GLY A 487 9.34 -8.68 -26.28
N ALA A 488 9.16 -7.46 -26.79
CA ALA A 488 9.87 -6.26 -26.36
C ALA A 488 8.91 -5.13 -26.00
N CYS A 489 9.20 -4.39 -24.92
CA CYS A 489 8.44 -3.19 -24.55
C CYS A 489 9.08 -1.97 -25.21
N SER A 490 8.48 -1.53 -26.32
CA SER A 490 9.07 -0.57 -27.27
C SER A 490 8.13 0.58 -27.62
N VAL A 491 8.65 1.59 -28.34
CA VAL A 491 7.81 2.67 -28.88
C VAL A 491 6.67 2.16 -29.77
N ALA A 492 6.79 0.97 -30.37
CA ALA A 492 5.73 0.40 -31.18
C ALA A 492 4.50 0.02 -30.35
N ASP A 493 4.69 -0.44 -29.12
CA ASP A 493 3.63 -0.77 -28.18
C ASP A 493 2.94 0.51 -27.69
N LEU A 494 3.72 1.51 -27.31
CA LEU A 494 3.18 2.81 -26.88
C LEU A 494 2.42 3.51 -28.02
N ASN A 495 2.91 3.42 -29.25
CA ASN A 495 2.18 3.92 -30.44
C ASN A 495 0.85 3.18 -30.67
N ARG A 496 0.72 1.91 -30.24
CA ARG A 496 -0.57 1.20 -30.30
C ARG A 496 -1.55 1.74 -29.26
N LEU A 497 -1.07 2.13 -28.09
CA LEU A 497 -1.88 2.79 -27.07
C LEU A 497 -2.37 4.16 -27.57
N LEU A 498 -1.47 5.01 -28.10
CA LEU A 498 -1.83 6.31 -28.68
C LEU A 498 -2.75 6.21 -29.91
N ALA A 499 -2.74 5.07 -30.61
CA ALA A 499 -3.63 4.84 -31.75
C ALA A 499 -5.10 4.60 -31.35
N GLN A 500 -5.42 4.45 -30.06
CA GLN A 500 -6.80 4.25 -29.60
C GLN A 500 -7.67 5.50 -29.74
N GLY A 501 -7.08 6.70 -29.70
CA GLY A 501 -7.79 7.96 -29.91
C GLY A 501 -7.09 9.14 -29.26
N ASP A 502 -7.89 10.09 -28.78
CA ASP A 502 -7.41 11.25 -28.00
C ASP A 502 -7.37 10.85 -26.52
N LEU A 503 -6.16 10.58 -26.02
CA LEU A 503 -5.93 10.12 -24.65
C LEU A 503 -6.00 11.25 -23.62
N LEU A 504 -6.07 12.52 -24.06
CA LEU A 504 -6.27 13.65 -23.15
C LEU A 504 -7.75 13.80 -22.76
N ASP A 505 -8.65 13.56 -23.72
CA ASP A 505 -10.11 13.55 -23.48
C ASP A 505 -10.61 12.19 -22.96
N GLY A 506 -9.81 11.13 -23.10
CA GLY A 506 -10.11 9.76 -22.71
C GLY A 506 -10.96 9.02 -23.75
N VAL A 507 -10.63 7.74 -23.99
CA VAL A 507 -11.34 6.87 -24.92
C VAL A 507 -12.05 5.75 -24.15
N ASP A 508 -13.33 5.52 -24.39
CA ASP A 508 -14.12 4.46 -23.73
C ASP A 508 -13.49 3.07 -23.95
N SER A 509 -13.29 2.31 -22.87
CA SER A 509 -12.45 1.11 -22.77
C SER A 509 -12.99 -0.14 -23.47
N GLY A 510 -13.74 0.01 -24.56
CA GLY A 510 -14.28 -1.11 -25.37
C GLY A 510 -13.23 -2.12 -25.88
N ILE A 511 -11.95 -1.86 -25.61
CA ILE A 511 -10.81 -2.75 -25.83
C ILE A 511 -10.01 -2.87 -24.50
N PRO A 512 -10.31 -3.88 -23.66
CA PRO A 512 -9.65 -4.05 -22.36
C PRO A 512 -8.12 -4.08 -22.45
N ALA A 513 -7.53 -4.61 -23.52
CA ALA A 513 -6.07 -4.73 -23.67
C ALA A 513 -5.28 -3.39 -23.63
N PHE A 514 -5.96 -2.23 -23.63
CA PHE A 514 -5.33 -0.91 -23.58
C PHE A 514 -5.74 -0.07 -22.36
N ASP A 515 -6.69 -0.54 -21.55
CA ASP A 515 -7.09 0.02 -20.26
C ASP A 515 -6.28 -0.72 -19.18
N LEU A 516 -5.02 -0.29 -19.04
CA LEU A 516 -3.94 -0.95 -18.32
C LEU A 516 -4.00 -0.74 -16.80
N ASP A 517 -4.74 0.26 -16.32
CA ASP A 517 -4.98 0.49 -14.89
C ASP A 517 -6.38 0.07 -14.40
N ASP A 518 -7.21 -0.43 -15.33
CA ASP A 518 -8.58 -0.93 -15.17
C ASP A 518 -9.56 0.13 -14.62
N ASP A 519 -9.37 1.40 -14.96
CA ASP A 519 -10.25 2.50 -14.53
C ASP A 519 -11.49 2.71 -15.44
N GLY A 520 -11.52 2.03 -16.59
CA GLY A 520 -12.62 2.07 -17.55
C GLY A 520 -12.44 3.10 -18.66
N LEU A 521 -11.30 3.80 -18.73
CA LEU A 521 -10.92 4.70 -19.81
C LEU A 521 -9.53 4.30 -20.34
N ILE A 522 -9.29 4.62 -21.61
CA ILE A 522 -7.95 4.60 -22.18
C ILE A 522 -7.49 6.05 -22.24
N ASP A 523 -6.57 6.42 -21.37
CA ASP A 523 -6.09 7.79 -21.20
C ASP A 523 -4.59 7.87 -20.80
N ASN A 524 -4.18 9.00 -20.24
CA ASN A 524 -2.79 9.22 -19.84
C ASN A 524 -2.35 8.40 -18.61
N ALA A 525 -3.27 7.85 -17.82
CA ALA A 525 -2.97 6.93 -16.73
C ALA A 525 -2.43 5.60 -17.27
N ASP A 526 -3.00 5.10 -18.38
CA ASP A 526 -2.48 3.90 -19.07
C ASP A 526 -1.10 4.13 -19.65
N VAL A 527 -0.84 5.30 -20.21
CA VAL A 527 0.50 5.68 -20.68
C VAL A 527 1.51 5.63 -19.54
N GLN A 528 1.15 6.16 -18.37
CA GLN A 528 2.02 6.11 -17.18
C GLN A 528 2.23 4.68 -16.68
N GLN A 529 1.18 3.85 -16.67
CA GLN A 529 1.27 2.45 -16.28
C GLN A 529 2.14 1.65 -17.27
N TRP A 530 2.02 1.92 -18.57
CA TRP A 530 2.87 1.32 -19.60
C TRP A 530 4.34 1.73 -19.44
N LEU A 531 4.63 3.03 -19.28
CA LEU A 531 6.00 3.55 -19.07
C LEU A 531 6.64 2.97 -17.79
N THR A 532 5.82 2.73 -16.77
CA THR A 532 6.24 2.06 -15.53
C THR A 532 6.72 0.64 -15.80
N TRP A 533 5.93 -0.18 -16.48
CA TRP A 533 6.35 -1.55 -16.84
C TRP A 533 7.54 -1.57 -17.80
N ALA A 534 7.51 -0.73 -18.85
CA ALA A 534 8.56 -0.67 -19.86
C ALA A 534 9.92 -0.29 -19.26
N GLY A 535 9.96 0.59 -18.26
CA GLY A 535 11.19 0.92 -17.53
C GLY A 535 11.82 -0.31 -16.88
N TYR A 536 11.05 -1.04 -16.08
CA TYR A 536 11.55 -2.23 -15.39
C TYR A 536 11.90 -3.37 -16.35
N GLU A 537 11.08 -3.63 -17.38
CA GLU A 537 11.37 -4.66 -18.39
C GLU A 537 12.61 -4.35 -19.23
N ASN A 538 12.88 -3.07 -19.52
CA ASN A 538 14.10 -2.64 -20.23
C ASN A 538 15.33 -2.55 -19.32
N GLY A 539 15.22 -2.99 -18.05
CA GLY A 539 16.33 -3.12 -17.12
C GLY A 539 16.68 -1.83 -16.34
N PHE A 540 15.80 -0.83 -16.36
CA PHE A 540 15.92 0.34 -15.50
C PHE A 540 15.43 0.01 -14.07
N ASP A 541 15.95 0.72 -13.07
CA ASP A 541 15.56 0.57 -11.66
C ASP A 541 14.35 1.44 -11.28
N ARG A 542 13.68 2.03 -12.27
CA ARG A 542 12.60 3.00 -12.14
C ARG A 542 11.75 3.07 -13.41
N PRO A 543 10.55 3.68 -13.32
CA PRO A 543 9.72 3.98 -14.50
C PRO A 543 10.44 4.85 -15.53
N LEU A 544 10.07 4.70 -16.81
CA LEU A 544 10.36 5.72 -17.82
C LEU A 544 9.51 6.96 -17.55
N VAL A 545 9.97 8.11 -18.04
CA VAL A 545 9.30 9.41 -17.82
C VAL A 545 8.56 9.87 -19.06
N VAL A 546 7.45 10.59 -18.85
CA VAL A 546 6.78 11.27 -19.95
C VAL A 546 7.73 12.30 -20.56
N GLY A 547 7.80 12.35 -21.89
CA GLY A 547 8.75 13.21 -22.60
C GLY A 547 10.07 12.55 -23.00
N ASP A 548 10.31 11.31 -22.59
CA ASP A 548 11.41 10.47 -23.11
C ASP A 548 10.95 9.83 -24.44
N ALA A 549 11.25 10.47 -25.56
CA ALA A 549 10.75 10.10 -26.89
C ALA A 549 11.42 8.82 -27.43
N ASN A 550 12.67 8.57 -27.05
CA ASN A 550 13.45 7.42 -27.52
C ASN A 550 13.48 6.24 -26.52
N LEU A 551 12.86 6.40 -25.35
CA LEU A 551 12.78 5.44 -24.25
C LEU A 551 14.16 5.03 -23.69
N ASP A 552 15.12 5.97 -23.67
CA ASP A 552 16.48 5.74 -23.15
C ASP A 552 16.63 5.94 -21.63
N GLY A 553 15.54 6.33 -20.97
CA GLY A 553 15.45 6.57 -19.54
C GLY A 553 15.69 8.01 -19.12
N GLU A 554 15.89 8.95 -20.07
CA GLU A 554 16.05 10.37 -19.77
C GLU A 554 15.29 11.28 -20.74
N ALA A 555 14.39 12.13 -20.22
CA ALA A 555 13.86 13.26 -21.00
C ALA A 555 14.95 14.34 -21.17
N ASN A 556 15.67 14.31 -22.29
CA ASN A 556 16.86 15.10 -22.54
C ASN A 556 16.77 15.91 -23.87
N VAL A 557 17.91 16.40 -24.35
CA VAL A 557 17.98 17.26 -25.55
C VAL A 557 17.61 16.51 -26.84
N ASP A 558 17.84 15.20 -26.89
CA ASP A 558 17.50 14.37 -28.04
C ASP A 558 15.98 14.24 -28.17
N ASP A 559 15.24 14.11 -27.07
CA ASP A 559 13.77 14.10 -27.08
C ASP A 559 13.17 15.46 -27.43
N PHE A 560 13.80 16.53 -26.95
CA PHE A 560 13.44 17.88 -27.37
C PHE A 560 13.66 18.06 -28.88
N ALA A 561 14.72 17.46 -29.45
CA ALA A 561 14.95 17.51 -30.89
C ALA A 561 13.84 16.78 -31.66
N SER A 562 13.38 15.63 -31.17
CA SER A 562 12.23 14.89 -31.72
C SER A 562 10.95 15.73 -31.70
N TRP A 563 10.59 16.32 -30.56
CA TRP A 563 9.44 17.23 -30.47
C TRP A 563 9.60 18.45 -31.39
N ASN A 564 10.77 19.11 -31.39
CA ASN A 564 10.98 20.34 -32.15
C ASN A 564 10.97 20.12 -33.68
N LEU A 565 11.31 18.92 -34.14
CA LEU A 565 11.21 18.52 -35.55
C LEU A 565 9.74 18.41 -36.00
N HIS A 566 8.85 17.99 -35.10
CA HIS A 566 7.46 17.67 -35.39
C HIS A 566 6.44 18.67 -34.82
N LYS A 567 6.88 19.70 -34.11
CA LYS A 567 5.99 20.71 -33.53
C LYS A 567 4.97 21.27 -34.53
N TYR A 568 3.74 21.41 -34.04
CA TYR A 568 2.54 21.83 -34.76
C TYR A 568 2.14 20.91 -35.92
N GLN A 569 2.52 19.65 -35.85
CA GLN A 569 2.04 18.59 -36.74
C GLN A 569 1.12 17.65 -35.96
N SER A 570 0.19 17.02 -36.66
CA SER A 570 -0.72 16.05 -36.05
C SER A 570 -0.20 14.64 -36.26
N PHE A 571 0.14 13.98 -35.16
CA PHE A 571 0.64 12.61 -35.10
C PHE A 571 0.13 11.97 -33.82
N ASN A 572 -0.32 10.71 -33.88
CA ASN A 572 -0.53 9.87 -32.69
C ASN A 572 0.68 8.94 -32.53
N ILE A 573 1.86 9.54 -32.37
CA ILE A 573 3.14 8.83 -32.39
C ILE A 573 4.04 9.42 -31.30
N TRP A 574 4.42 8.58 -30.34
CA TRP A 574 5.22 8.96 -29.17
C TRP A 574 6.59 9.53 -29.54
N GLU A 575 7.32 8.83 -30.41
CA GLU A 575 8.67 9.20 -30.86
C GLU A 575 8.72 10.56 -31.59
N ASN A 576 7.56 11.09 -32.02
CA ASN A 576 7.45 12.42 -32.63
C ASN A 576 7.14 13.53 -31.61
N GLY A 577 6.94 13.19 -30.33
CA GLY A 577 6.72 14.15 -29.24
C GLY A 577 5.26 14.45 -28.93
N ASP A 578 4.31 13.58 -29.30
CA ASP A 578 2.93 13.60 -28.77
C ASP A 578 2.92 12.85 -27.43
N PHE A 579 3.24 13.56 -26.35
CA PHE A 579 3.47 12.98 -25.03
C PHE A 579 2.21 12.92 -24.16
N ASN A 580 1.15 13.64 -24.55
CA ASN A 580 -0.17 13.55 -23.90
C ASN A 580 -1.19 12.70 -24.69
N GLY A 581 -0.81 12.22 -25.87
CA GLY A 581 -1.61 11.32 -26.71
C GLY A 581 -2.85 11.97 -27.31
N ASP A 582 -2.87 13.30 -27.48
CA ASP A 582 -4.03 14.00 -28.07
C ASP A 582 -3.95 14.12 -29.61
N GLY A 583 -2.90 13.55 -30.20
CA GLY A 583 -2.67 13.54 -31.63
C GLY A 583 -2.09 14.84 -32.19
N GLN A 584 -1.69 15.79 -31.33
CA GLN A 584 -1.07 17.05 -31.72
C GLN A 584 0.26 17.26 -30.98
N VAL A 585 1.36 17.39 -31.73
CA VAL A 585 2.66 17.75 -31.14
C VAL A 585 2.68 19.26 -30.90
N ASP A 586 2.36 19.73 -29.70
CA ASP A 586 2.23 21.16 -29.39
C ASP A 586 2.91 21.60 -28.07
N SER A 587 2.58 22.80 -27.60
CA SER A 587 3.14 23.35 -26.36
C SER A 587 2.79 22.57 -25.09
N ARG A 588 1.73 21.77 -25.11
CA ARG A 588 1.31 20.89 -24.01
C ARG A 588 2.30 19.76 -23.82
N ASP A 589 2.76 19.14 -24.91
CA ASP A 589 3.83 18.12 -24.87
C ASP A 589 5.16 18.72 -24.46
N LEU A 590 5.47 19.91 -24.96
CA LEU A 590 6.69 20.60 -24.53
C LEU A 590 6.69 20.86 -23.02
N ASN A 591 5.52 21.16 -22.43
CA ASN A 591 5.41 21.34 -20.99
C ASN A 591 5.64 20.02 -20.23
N LEU A 592 5.19 18.88 -20.77
CA LEU A 592 5.45 17.57 -20.20
C LEU A 592 6.94 17.23 -20.23
N TRP A 593 7.59 17.35 -21.40
CA TRP A 593 9.05 17.20 -21.49
C TRP A 593 9.79 18.17 -20.55
N ASN A 594 9.36 19.43 -20.50
CA ASN A 594 10.02 20.45 -19.67
C ASN A 594 9.78 20.25 -18.17
N HIS A 595 8.76 19.48 -17.78
CA HIS A 595 8.55 19.08 -16.39
C HIS A 595 9.56 18.02 -15.97
N HIS A 596 9.90 17.11 -16.88
CA HIS A 596 10.78 15.97 -16.63
C HIS A 596 12.24 16.17 -17.05
N ARG A 597 12.55 17.27 -17.76
CA ARG A 597 13.92 17.60 -18.14
C ARG A 597 14.78 17.66 -16.88
N PHE A 598 15.83 16.86 -16.85
CA PHE A 598 16.76 16.75 -15.72
C PHE A 598 16.27 16.00 -14.47
N ASP A 599 15.20 15.20 -14.55
CA ASP A 599 14.82 14.28 -13.46
C ASP A 599 15.94 13.25 -13.12
N ASN A 600 17.05 13.25 -13.89
CA ASN A 600 18.23 12.40 -13.71
C ASN A 600 19.47 13.14 -13.16
N ALA A 601 19.37 14.37 -12.69
CA ALA A 601 20.55 15.14 -12.23
C ALA A 601 21.21 14.62 -10.94
N ILE A 602 20.73 13.53 -10.30
CA ILE A 602 21.39 12.94 -9.13
C ILE A 602 21.44 11.40 -9.24
N ILE A 603 22.43 10.89 -9.96
CA ILE A 603 23.01 9.57 -9.70
C ILE A 603 24.46 9.75 -9.21
N ASN A 604 24.65 9.37 -7.94
CA ASN A 604 25.89 9.00 -7.25
C ASN A 604 27.23 9.30 -7.95
N ILE A 605 27.83 10.46 -7.65
CA ILE A 605 29.29 10.57 -7.76
C ILE A 605 29.92 10.08 -6.46
N ASN A 606 30.38 8.84 -6.49
CA ASN A 606 31.31 8.31 -5.51
C ASN A 606 32.70 8.94 -5.76
N VAL A 607 32.89 10.22 -5.40
CA VAL A 607 34.22 10.86 -5.52
C VAL A 607 35.04 10.61 -4.27
N ASN A 608 35.76 9.48 -4.26
CA ASN A 608 37.09 9.49 -3.66
C ASN A 608 38.03 10.27 -4.58
N ALA A 609 38.10 11.60 -4.44
CA ALA A 609 39.19 12.38 -5.05
C ALA A 609 39.56 13.60 -4.19
N ASN A 610 40.67 13.41 -3.49
CA ASN A 610 41.61 14.46 -3.17
C ASN A 610 42.02 15.18 -4.47
N ALA A 611 41.57 16.41 -4.71
CA ALA A 611 42.27 17.36 -5.58
C ALA A 611 41.75 18.79 -5.37
N ASN A 612 42.64 19.63 -4.86
CA ASN A 612 42.51 21.08 -4.88
C ASN A 612 42.46 21.60 -6.32
N GLY A 613 41.56 22.55 -6.59
CA GLY A 613 41.78 23.59 -7.59
C GLY A 613 40.75 23.68 -8.72
N ALA A 614 40.08 24.84 -8.74
CA ALA A 614 39.54 25.56 -9.89
C ALA A 614 38.10 25.30 -10.38
N THR A 615 37.23 26.22 -9.92
CA THR A 615 36.28 27.06 -10.70
C THR A 615 35.26 26.38 -11.62
N SER A 616 34.00 26.31 -11.17
CA SER A 616 32.83 26.34 -12.07
C SER A 616 32.21 27.73 -12.12
N MET A 617 31.91 28.17 -13.34
CA MET A 617 31.21 29.40 -13.68
C MET A 617 29.69 29.19 -13.59
N ASP A 618 29.03 30.18 -13.00
CA ASP A 618 27.71 30.76 -13.29
C ASP A 618 26.50 29.83 -13.52
N THR A 619 25.68 29.74 -12.47
CA THR A 619 24.24 29.47 -12.59
C THR A 619 23.53 30.72 -13.12
N VAL A 620 22.80 30.55 -14.22
CA VAL A 620 21.83 31.53 -14.72
C VAL A 620 20.56 31.43 -13.86
N PRO A 621 20.10 32.49 -13.18
CA PRO A 621 18.83 32.46 -12.48
C PRO A 621 17.67 32.45 -13.48
N GLU A 622 16.79 31.45 -13.41
CA GLU A 622 15.50 31.49 -14.12
C GLU A 622 14.61 32.62 -13.55
N PRO A 623 13.87 33.35 -14.40
CA PRO A 623 12.95 34.38 -13.93
C PRO A 623 11.69 33.73 -13.36
N THR A 624 11.50 33.87 -12.05
CA THR A 624 10.22 33.55 -11.41
C THR A 624 9.09 34.40 -12.00
N SER A 625 7.99 33.73 -12.25
CA SER A 625 6.71 34.11 -12.87
C SER A 625 5.92 35.24 -12.16
N ALA A 626 6.60 36.14 -11.41
CA ALA A 626 6.00 37.33 -10.80
C ALA A 626 6.01 38.57 -11.73
N ILE A 627 6.74 38.54 -12.85
CA ILE A 627 6.87 39.68 -13.79
C ILE A 627 5.80 39.66 -14.91
N LEU A 628 5.18 38.52 -15.21
CA LEU A 628 4.09 38.45 -16.20
C LEU A 628 2.73 38.93 -15.66
N LEU A 629 2.55 39.00 -14.34
CA LEU A 629 1.34 39.57 -13.72
C LEU A 629 1.39 41.11 -13.60
N SER A 630 2.57 41.71 -13.73
CA SER A 630 2.77 43.17 -13.66
C SER A 630 2.74 43.87 -15.03
N LEU A 631 2.79 43.13 -16.14
CA LEU A 631 2.62 43.67 -17.50
C LEU A 631 1.16 43.65 -18.00
N ALA A 632 0.28 42.84 -17.40
CA ALA A 632 -1.16 42.85 -17.72
C ALA A 632 -1.92 44.03 -17.08
N PHE A 633 -1.46 44.59 -15.97
CA PHE A 633 -2.10 45.74 -15.29
C PHE A 633 -1.68 47.12 -15.85
N ALA A 634 -0.58 47.19 -16.62
CA ALA A 634 -0.13 48.44 -17.24
C ALA A 634 -0.82 48.74 -18.60
N ALA A 635 -1.46 47.76 -19.24
CA ALA A 635 -2.11 47.91 -20.54
C ALA A 635 -3.60 48.34 -20.46
N VAL A 636 -4.23 48.35 -19.27
CA VAL A 636 -5.64 48.77 -19.09
C VAL A 636 -5.77 50.23 -18.61
N SER A 637 -4.65 50.90 -18.30
CA SER A 637 -4.66 52.24 -17.68
C SER A 637 -4.41 53.41 -18.65
N PHE A 638 -4.14 53.15 -19.94
CA PHE A 638 -3.96 54.20 -20.95
C PHE A 638 -4.90 53.97 -22.15
N GLY A 639 -6.20 54.04 -21.87
CA GLY A 639 -7.22 53.89 -22.90
C GLY A 639 -8.60 54.27 -22.42
N ARG A 640 -8.78 55.49 -21.86
CA ARG A 640 -10.06 56.24 -21.83
C ARG A 640 -9.92 57.55 -21.03
N VAL A 641 -9.31 58.56 -21.65
CA VAL A 641 -9.71 59.96 -21.42
C VAL A 641 -10.35 60.42 -22.72
N THR A 642 -11.68 60.37 -22.77
CA THR A 642 -12.63 61.32 -23.41
C THR A 642 -13.96 60.62 -23.65
N LEU A 643 -14.94 60.80 -22.76
CA LEU A 643 -16.20 61.48 -23.08
C LEU A 643 -17.12 61.54 -21.84
N SER A 644 -17.56 62.77 -21.55
CA SER A 644 -18.88 63.10 -21.01
C SER A 644 -19.20 62.77 -19.55
N CYS A 645 -18.88 63.72 -18.66
CA CYS A 645 -19.66 63.96 -17.45
C CYS A 645 -20.28 65.37 -17.54
N LEU A 646 -21.54 65.43 -17.97
CA LEU A 646 -22.43 66.58 -17.78
C LEU A 646 -23.52 66.14 -16.80
N THR A 647 -23.40 66.65 -15.57
CA THR A 647 -24.48 67.08 -14.68
C THR A 647 -25.54 66.10 -14.16
N ARG A 648 -25.54 66.05 -12.81
CA ARG A 648 -26.64 66.40 -11.87
C ARG A 648 -27.46 65.28 -11.20
N ASN A 649 -27.37 65.38 -9.87
CA ASN A 649 -28.42 65.37 -8.84
C ASN A 649 -28.98 64.05 -8.32
N ARG A 650 -28.63 63.80 -7.05
CA ARG A 650 -29.46 63.15 -6.04
C ARG A 650 -30.82 63.84 -5.91
N THR A 651 -31.88 63.04 -5.78
CA THR A 651 -32.94 63.31 -4.79
C THR A 651 -33.59 62.03 -4.31
N VAL A 652 -33.79 62.01 -3.00
CA VAL A 652 -34.45 61.03 -2.12
C VAL A 652 -35.97 61.07 -2.32
N ALA A 653 -36.66 59.93 -2.22
CA ALA A 653 -37.88 59.75 -1.41
C ALA A 653 -38.57 58.38 -1.62
N ARG A 654 -38.92 57.74 -0.48
CA ARG A 654 -40.21 57.09 -0.11
C ARG A 654 -40.84 56.09 -1.12
N ARG A 655 -41.42 54.96 -0.76
CA ARG A 655 -41.91 54.31 0.48
C ARG A 655 -42.27 52.84 0.07
N PRO A 656 -42.54 51.94 1.02
CA PRO A 656 -42.71 50.51 0.80
C PRO A 656 -44.17 50.14 0.52
N ASP A 657 -44.41 49.01 -0.16
CA ASP A 657 -45.39 48.01 0.29
C ASP A 657 -45.41 46.74 -0.59
N ARG A 658 -45.70 45.62 0.10
CA ARG A 658 -46.43 44.42 -0.35
C ARG A 658 -45.74 43.48 -1.36
N ARG A 659 -45.35 42.27 -0.93
CA ARG A 659 -46.15 41.05 -0.68
C ARG A 659 -46.32 40.18 -1.94
N TRP A 660 -45.90 38.92 -1.77
CA TRP A 660 -46.43 37.65 -2.31
C TRP A 660 -45.68 36.92 -3.44
N PHE A 661 -45.33 35.66 -3.10
CA PHE A 661 -45.24 34.40 -3.88
C PHE A 661 -44.29 34.38 -5.10
N GLY A 662 -43.48 33.36 -5.37
CA GLY A 662 -43.40 31.97 -4.91
C GLY A 662 -43.04 31.10 -6.13
N ARG A 663 -42.06 30.18 -5.98
CA ARG A 663 -41.62 29.12 -6.93
C ARG A 663 -40.99 29.64 -8.25
N CYS A 664 -39.97 29.02 -8.84
CA CYS A 664 -39.43 27.65 -8.73
C CYS A 664 -37.97 27.65 -8.29
#